data_AF-A0A661MWY6-F1
#
_entry.id   AF-A0A661MWY6-F1
#
_cell.length_a   1.000
_cell.length_b   1.000
_cell.length_c   1.000
_cell.angle_alpha   90.00
_cell.angle_beta   90.00
_cell.angle_gamma   90.00
#
_symmetry.space_group_name_H-M   'P 1'
#
loop_
_entity.id
_entity.type
_entity.pdbx_description
1 polymer ?
#
loop_
_entity_poly.entity_id
_entity_poly.type
_entity_poly.pdbx_seq_one_letter_code
_entity_poly.pdbx_strand_id
1 'polypeptide(L)'
;MDAGTHIGFRAAVAAALCVFSVAGCQGEPPADEEPRRPASCPKVRAVEPPLTHVLPEHETLDYWLSRNEPYGPLDEPLLGPDSIRRHGLALREARDGEPIGQADLLAAIDRDALRMQVGERLAYMRERLEAHELVDREGQPLEPSRLVAFETPASIEAIDEWRVVEKLEALRCGPYDGSLHTAPVDRDFDRNRCSTMREGEVVQLLARWPNGMYLARTPYTLGWVPSDALPLAVDRDVIESTLEQREPRAFTRRAVLTEAFSMLGEPYGWGGKGGGYDCSRFLLEVFARFGIALPRHSARQALAGTFGIDVSAVEDLNEKRLLLEAAARRGVVLLHFPGHIMLYLGTTEEGLPMAIHAFSEFLTPCEGTDLETVNRVDRIAISDLSLGEGSSRSAFLMRITRMTVLGNTPGPALVANAELRPSAPISIPAGRCADTRRVALFRSPHRPNVSQPLRVIVTSERDPGLASLVLFAPDGSQITPVQHVLDGPPHSRWVEVPVPTAGRWTAVFADGDLVRACEHIQVAKHPAQQSPRSIPGPAWKASRRWERDTENLYSAFVEQLFREPAGEDITWPHLQAVIGERERNLLYDHRLPGEDSRLDLEPDCADLPYFLRAYFAWKLRLPLVYRACTRGRKDEPPRCEPTVFANLDSAPDVNDVAAFRRFTRRMAGTVHSSSPRTLPNDDHTDLYPLRMSRKALRPGSVFADPYGHVLVVARWKPQGVTDYGVLIGADAQPDGTVGRRRFWRGSFLFTPNTDLVGAGFKGWRPVRYDAVSDTDTDTDTDTGTGTGTER
;
A
#
# COMPACT_ATOMS: atom_id res chain seq x y z
N MET A 1 8.64 26.43 8.68
CA MET A 1 10.00 25.91 8.90
C MET A 1 9.89 24.41 9.07
N ASP A 2 9.91 23.70 7.96
CA ASP A 2 10.28 22.28 7.96
C ASP A 2 11.80 22.22 7.77
N ALA A 3 12.53 22.68 8.79
CA ALA A 3 13.98 22.60 8.83
C ALA A 3 14.37 21.23 9.40
N GLY A 4 14.16 20.19 8.58
CA GLY A 4 14.43 18.80 8.98
C GLY A 4 13.58 17.74 8.29
N THR A 5 12.81 18.06 7.26
CA THR A 5 12.09 17.04 6.47
C THR A 5 12.34 17.28 4.98
N HIS A 6 13.56 16.97 4.54
CA HIS A 6 13.87 16.78 3.13
C HIS A 6 13.24 15.45 2.66
N ILE A 7 11.96 15.49 2.29
CA ILE A 7 11.42 14.51 1.34
C ILE A 7 11.81 15.03 -0.04
N GLY A 8 12.64 14.27 -0.74
CA GLY A 8 13.10 14.58 -2.09
C GLY A 8 11.95 14.64 -3.08
N PHE A 9 11.44 15.84 -3.35
CA PHE A 9 10.75 16.15 -4.61
C PHE A 9 11.73 16.92 -5.50
N ARG A 10 12.66 16.17 -6.11
CA ARG A 10 13.49 16.67 -7.22
C ARG A 10 13.23 15.81 -8.45
N ALA A 11 12.19 16.18 -9.21
CA ALA A 11 12.12 16.05 -10.67
C ALA A 11 10.77 16.58 -11.21
N ALA A 12 10.71 17.89 -11.49
CA ALA A 12 9.95 18.50 -12.60
C ALA A 12 10.26 20.01 -12.58
N VAL A 13 11.34 20.38 -13.28
CA VAL A 13 11.82 21.76 -13.38
C VAL A 13 11.13 22.47 -14.55
N ALA A 14 10.67 23.70 -14.24
CA ALA A 14 10.56 24.87 -15.08
C ALA A 14 9.68 24.82 -16.34
N ALA A 15 8.51 25.45 -16.24
CA ALA A 15 8.08 26.49 -17.18
C ALA A 15 6.85 27.22 -16.62
N ALA A 16 7.03 28.49 -16.27
CA ALA A 16 6.04 29.58 -16.30
C ALA A 16 6.28 30.51 -15.10
N LEU A 17 7.05 31.58 -15.34
CA LEU A 17 6.89 32.94 -14.82
C LEU A 17 8.22 33.69 -15.00
N CYS A 18 8.53 34.00 -16.26
CA CYS A 18 9.52 35.00 -16.64
C CYS A 18 9.01 35.73 -17.88
N VAL A 19 8.04 36.64 -17.71
CA VAL A 19 7.83 37.77 -18.64
C VAL A 19 7.25 38.95 -17.85
N PHE A 20 7.79 40.15 -18.12
CA PHE A 20 7.48 41.49 -17.59
C PHE A 20 8.16 41.81 -16.24
N SER A 21 9.01 42.83 -16.10
CA SER A 21 9.45 43.91 -17.00
C SER A 21 10.69 44.59 -16.40
N VAL A 22 11.67 44.97 -17.21
CA VAL A 22 12.77 45.88 -16.80
C VAL A 22 12.76 47.10 -17.71
N ALA A 23 12.35 48.24 -17.14
CA ALA A 23 12.68 49.63 -17.47
C ALA A 23 11.73 50.50 -16.63
N GLY A 24 12.10 51.49 -15.83
CA GLY A 24 13.34 52.18 -15.51
C GLY A 24 12.98 53.29 -14.49
N CYS A 25 13.97 53.68 -13.71
CA CYS A 25 14.02 54.63 -12.58
C CYS A 25 12.96 55.75 -12.41
N GLN A 26 12.68 56.02 -11.12
CA GLN A 26 12.55 57.32 -10.41
C GLN A 26 11.23 57.54 -9.65
N GLY A 27 11.35 57.69 -8.33
CA GLY A 27 10.31 58.14 -7.40
C GLY A 27 10.07 57.12 -6.28
N GLU A 28 10.51 57.41 -5.05
CA GLU A 28 9.92 56.79 -3.85
C GLU A 28 8.41 57.05 -3.89
N PRO A 29 7.55 56.01 -3.87
CA PRO A 29 6.14 56.24 -3.66
C PRO A 29 5.96 56.76 -2.22
N PRO A 30 5.08 57.75 -1.98
CA PRO A 30 4.72 58.11 -0.63
C PRO A 30 4.18 56.88 0.08
N ALA A 31 4.42 56.75 1.39
CA ALA A 31 3.90 55.68 2.22
C ALA A 31 2.43 55.43 1.88
N ASP A 32 2.13 54.27 1.28
CA ASP A 32 0.80 53.89 0.84
C ASP A 32 -0.15 54.03 2.03
N GLU A 33 -1.04 55.02 1.99
CA GLU A 33 -2.24 55.02 2.83
C GLU A 33 -2.98 53.72 2.50
N GLU A 34 -3.03 52.77 3.44
CA GLU A 34 -3.80 51.54 3.27
C GLU A 34 -5.19 51.91 2.73
N PRO A 35 -5.65 51.33 1.60
CA PRO A 35 -6.92 51.70 1.01
C PRO A 35 -8.01 51.56 2.07
N ARG A 36 -8.79 52.62 2.29
CA ARG A 36 -9.85 52.66 3.30
C ARG A 36 -10.78 51.46 3.10
N ARG A 37 -10.61 50.45 3.95
CA ARG A 37 -11.43 49.23 3.95
C ARG A 37 -12.86 49.59 4.35
N PRO A 38 -13.89 49.14 3.61
CA PRO A 38 -15.27 49.31 4.06
C PRO A 38 -15.47 48.55 5.38
N ALA A 39 -16.38 49.04 6.24
CA ALA A 39 -16.63 48.41 7.54
C ALA A 39 -17.09 46.94 7.43
N SER A 40 -17.66 46.56 6.29
CA SER A 40 -18.02 45.18 5.94
C SER A 40 -16.82 44.28 5.60
N CYS A 41 -15.63 44.84 5.39
CA CYS A 41 -14.38 44.15 5.01
C CYS A 41 -13.21 44.51 5.94
N PRO A 42 -13.29 44.23 7.25
CA PRO A 42 -12.17 44.47 8.16
C PRO A 42 -10.93 43.65 7.72
N LYS A 43 -9.72 44.13 8.05
CA LYS A 43 -8.48 43.38 7.77
C LYS A 43 -8.44 42.05 8.52
N VAL A 44 -8.85 42.08 9.79
CA VAL A 44 -8.94 40.92 10.67
C VAL A 44 -10.28 40.98 11.40
N ARG A 45 -10.94 39.83 11.53
CA ARG A 45 -12.20 39.67 12.26
C ARG A 45 -12.08 38.45 13.17
N ALA A 46 -12.37 38.62 14.46
CA ALA A 46 -12.58 37.49 15.35
C ALA A 46 -13.92 36.82 15.02
N VAL A 47 -13.94 35.49 14.96
CA VAL A 47 -15.15 34.70 14.71
C VAL A 47 -15.52 33.94 15.96
N GLU A 48 -16.71 34.21 16.47
CA GLU A 48 -17.30 33.42 17.54
C GLU A 48 -17.99 32.18 16.95
N PRO A 49 -17.93 31.03 17.64
CA PRO A 49 -18.69 29.85 17.23
C PRO A 49 -20.21 30.10 17.37
N PRO A 50 -21.03 29.38 16.57
CA PRO A 50 -20.62 28.39 15.58
C PRO A 50 -20.13 29.05 14.28
N LEU A 51 -19.22 28.37 13.57
CA LEU A 51 -18.75 28.81 12.26
C LEU A 51 -19.87 28.72 11.20
N THR A 52 -19.68 29.38 10.06
CA THR A 52 -20.60 29.27 8.92
C THR A 52 -20.89 27.79 8.59
N HIS A 53 -22.17 27.47 8.34
CA HIS A 53 -22.69 26.11 8.11
C HIS A 53 -22.56 25.12 9.28
N VAL A 54 -22.14 25.56 10.46
CA VAL A 54 -22.16 24.75 11.69
C VAL A 54 -23.43 25.09 12.46
N LEU A 55 -24.34 24.11 12.58
CA LEU A 55 -25.53 24.22 13.41
C LEU A 55 -25.20 23.80 14.86
N PRO A 56 -25.94 24.26 15.88
CA PRO A 56 -25.67 23.89 17.28
C PRO A 56 -25.57 22.38 17.53
N GLU A 57 -26.39 21.58 16.87
CA GLU A 57 -26.35 20.11 16.93
C GLU A 57 -25.05 19.53 16.38
N HIS A 58 -24.39 20.20 15.41
CA HIS A 58 -23.11 19.77 14.86
C HIS A 58 -21.98 19.88 15.90
N GLU A 59 -22.13 20.65 16.97
CA GLU A 59 -21.16 20.73 18.07
C GLU A 59 -21.33 19.61 19.11
N THR A 60 -22.27 18.69 18.89
CA THR A 60 -22.53 17.58 19.80
C THR A 60 -21.91 16.28 19.31
N LEU A 61 -21.34 15.50 20.25
CA LEU A 61 -20.80 14.17 19.95
C LEU A 61 -21.90 13.22 19.44
N ASP A 62 -23.09 13.27 20.04
CA ASP A 62 -24.20 12.36 19.71
C ASP A 62 -24.65 12.49 18.25
N TYR A 63 -24.68 13.71 17.71
CA TYR A 63 -24.95 13.94 16.29
C TYR A 63 -23.96 13.18 15.42
N TRP A 64 -22.65 13.34 15.67
CA TRP A 64 -21.62 12.72 14.84
C TRP A 64 -21.53 11.20 15.04
N LEU A 65 -21.82 10.68 16.23
CA LEU A 65 -21.92 9.24 16.44
C LEU A 65 -23.03 8.64 15.54
N SER A 66 -24.21 9.26 15.52
CA SER A 66 -25.32 8.87 14.64
C SER A 66 -24.92 8.94 13.15
N ARG A 67 -24.32 10.06 12.72
CA ARG A 67 -23.83 10.24 11.34
C ARG A 67 -22.78 9.20 10.91
N ASN A 68 -22.09 8.58 11.85
CA ASN A 68 -21.02 7.61 11.59
C ASN A 68 -21.49 6.13 11.63
N GLU A 69 -22.72 5.83 12.09
CA GLU A 69 -23.26 4.46 12.06
C GLU A 69 -23.28 3.84 10.65
N PRO A 70 -23.60 4.58 9.56
CA PRO A 70 -23.54 4.06 8.20
C PRO A 70 -22.13 3.64 7.72
N TYR A 71 -21.07 4.08 8.41
CA TYR A 71 -19.69 3.66 8.12
C TYR A 71 -19.30 2.35 8.79
N GLY A 72 -20.18 1.79 9.64
CA GLY A 72 -19.98 0.52 10.34
C GLY A 72 -20.11 0.65 11.86
N PRO A 73 -20.03 -0.47 12.59
CA PRO A 73 -20.22 -0.49 14.05
C PRO A 73 -19.24 0.45 14.76
N LEU A 74 -19.76 1.33 15.61
CA LEU A 74 -18.97 2.40 16.25
C LEU A 74 -17.97 1.88 17.29
N ASP A 75 -18.28 0.74 17.90
CA ASP A 75 -17.54 0.12 19.01
C ASP A 75 -16.68 -1.06 18.56
N GLU A 76 -16.68 -1.39 17.26
CA GLU A 76 -15.77 -2.40 16.71
C GLU A 76 -14.34 -1.83 16.65
N PRO A 77 -13.33 -2.56 17.15
CA PRO A 77 -11.93 -2.13 17.02
C PRO A 77 -11.54 -1.96 15.55
N LEU A 78 -11.10 -0.76 15.19
CA LEU A 78 -10.55 -0.46 13.87
C LEU A 78 -9.17 -1.09 13.69
N LEU A 79 -8.42 -1.22 14.79
CA LEU A 79 -7.17 -1.97 14.90
C LEU A 79 -7.10 -2.65 16.27
N GLY A 80 -6.73 -3.92 16.30
CA GLY A 80 -6.43 -4.63 17.56
C GLY A 80 -5.04 -4.28 18.11
N PRO A 81 -4.75 -4.59 19.39
CA PRO A 81 -3.49 -4.24 20.06
C PRO A 81 -2.23 -4.68 19.29
N ASP A 82 -2.18 -5.93 18.81
CA ASP A 82 -1.05 -6.43 18.01
C ASP A 82 -0.87 -5.67 16.70
N SER A 83 -1.97 -5.21 16.10
CA SER A 83 -1.93 -4.43 14.85
C SER A 83 -1.44 -3.02 15.10
N ILE A 84 -1.78 -2.42 16.23
CA ILE A 84 -1.27 -1.10 16.67
C ILE A 84 0.23 -1.20 16.94
N ARG A 85 0.67 -2.25 17.66
CA ARG A 85 2.10 -2.51 17.89
C ARG A 85 2.87 -2.62 16.57
N ARG A 86 2.41 -3.46 15.64
CA ARG A 86 3.03 -3.59 14.30
C ARG A 86 2.98 -2.29 13.52
N HIS A 87 1.90 -1.51 13.62
CA HIS A 87 1.82 -0.20 12.99
C HIS A 87 2.90 0.75 13.52
N GLY A 88 3.08 0.83 14.84
CA GLY A 88 4.15 1.63 15.46
C GLY A 88 5.54 1.19 15.00
N LEU A 89 5.82 -0.11 14.99
CA LEU A 89 7.10 -0.66 14.49
C LEU A 89 7.33 -0.31 13.02
N ALA A 90 6.30 -0.43 12.17
CA ALA A 90 6.40 -0.11 10.75
C ALA A 90 6.70 1.38 10.48
N LEU A 91 6.25 2.29 11.35
CA LEU A 91 6.52 3.72 11.21
C LEU A 91 7.92 4.12 11.70
N ARG A 92 8.57 3.28 12.53
CA ARG A 92 9.96 3.51 12.98
C ARG A 92 10.99 3.21 11.90
N GLU A 93 10.63 2.36 10.93
CA GLU A 93 11.48 2.11 9.76
C GLU A 93 11.64 3.38 8.93
N ALA A 94 12.88 3.70 8.57
CA ALA A 94 13.17 4.88 7.79
C ALA A 94 12.53 4.80 6.40
N ARG A 95 11.83 5.87 6.00
CA ARG A 95 11.44 6.11 4.61
C ARG A 95 12.22 7.32 4.10
N ASP A 96 12.92 7.14 2.98
CA ASP A 96 13.79 8.17 2.39
C ASP A 96 14.84 8.71 3.39
N GLY A 97 15.36 7.84 4.25
CA GLY A 97 16.42 8.18 5.21
C GLY A 97 15.96 8.61 6.60
N GLU A 98 14.66 8.87 6.83
CA GLU A 98 14.15 9.25 8.15
C GLU A 98 12.91 8.44 8.57
N PRO A 99 12.81 8.01 9.85
CA PRO A 99 11.59 7.44 10.41
C PRO A 99 10.39 8.39 10.27
N ILE A 100 9.20 7.83 10.03
CA ILE A 100 7.95 8.62 10.02
C ILE A 100 7.39 8.76 11.44
N GLY A 101 7.48 7.70 12.24
CA GLY A 101 6.89 7.60 13.57
C GLY A 101 7.70 8.31 14.65
N GLN A 102 7.19 8.22 15.88
CA GLN A 102 7.90 8.71 17.05
C GLN A 102 9.18 7.91 17.31
N ALA A 103 10.22 8.62 17.77
CA ALA A 103 11.48 8.06 18.24
C ALA A 103 11.30 7.24 19.52
N ASP A 104 12.06 6.16 19.60
CA ASP A 104 12.23 5.39 20.83
C ASP A 104 13.30 6.05 21.70
N LEU A 105 12.90 6.63 22.83
CA LEU A 105 13.82 7.34 23.74
C LEU A 105 14.86 6.42 24.40
N LEU A 106 14.60 5.11 24.43
CA LEU A 106 15.49 4.12 25.03
C LEU A 106 16.44 3.50 23.99
N ALA A 107 16.13 3.65 22.70
CA ALA A 107 17.00 3.18 21.64
C ALA A 107 18.30 4.01 21.58
N ALA A 108 19.39 3.29 21.26
CA ALA A 108 20.70 3.89 21.04
C ALA A 108 20.63 4.96 19.93
N ILE A 109 21.45 6.00 20.08
CA ILE A 109 21.47 7.13 19.15
C ILE A 109 22.61 6.94 18.17
N ASP A 110 22.29 6.96 16.88
CA ASP A 110 23.28 7.17 15.83
C ASP A 110 23.78 8.62 15.92
N ARG A 111 24.97 8.78 16.50
CA ARG A 111 25.56 10.09 16.75
C ARG A 111 26.00 10.78 15.46
N ASP A 112 26.29 10.04 14.40
CA ASP A 112 26.69 10.61 13.11
C ASP A 112 25.45 11.10 12.35
N ALA A 113 24.38 10.30 12.31
CA ALA A 113 23.08 10.75 11.79
C ALA A 113 22.56 11.98 12.54
N LEU A 114 22.65 11.98 13.88
CA LEU A 114 22.26 13.13 14.70
C LEU A 114 23.10 14.38 14.36
N ARG A 115 24.42 14.24 14.20
CA ARG A 115 25.30 15.36 13.85
C ARG A 115 24.93 15.95 12.49
N MET A 116 24.65 15.12 11.49
CA MET A 116 24.18 15.58 10.18
C MET A 116 22.85 16.32 10.28
N GLN A 117 21.85 15.72 10.93
CA GLN A 117 20.53 16.33 11.12
C GLN A 117 20.60 17.69 11.82
N VAL A 118 21.38 17.78 12.91
CA VAL A 118 21.58 19.04 13.64
C VAL A 118 22.31 20.05 12.77
N GLY A 119 23.38 19.65 12.07
CA GLY A 119 24.16 20.54 11.20
C GLY A 119 23.32 21.15 10.07
N GLU A 120 22.53 20.33 9.37
CA GLU A 120 21.63 20.79 8.30
C GLU A 120 20.58 21.77 8.83
N ARG A 121 19.99 21.48 9.99
CA ARG A 121 19.00 22.35 10.63
C ARG A 121 19.59 23.69 11.03
N LEU A 122 20.78 23.69 11.63
CA LEU A 122 21.48 24.92 12.02
C LEU A 122 21.85 25.75 10.80
N ALA A 123 22.37 25.12 9.74
CA ALA A 123 22.67 25.80 8.48
C ALA A 123 21.42 26.44 7.86
N TYR A 124 20.31 25.71 7.78
CA TYR A 124 19.03 26.22 7.27
C TYR A 124 18.54 27.45 8.05
N MET A 125 18.62 27.41 9.39
CA MET A 125 18.15 28.52 10.23
C MET A 125 19.09 29.71 10.12
N ARG A 126 20.40 29.48 10.11
CA ARG A 126 21.41 30.52 9.98
C ARG A 126 21.28 31.27 8.66
N GLU A 127 21.14 30.55 7.54
CA GLU A 127 20.95 31.16 6.21
C GLU A 127 19.79 32.16 6.22
N ARG A 128 18.67 31.82 6.86
CA ARG A 128 17.49 32.68 6.92
C ARG A 128 17.61 33.84 7.89
N LEU A 129 18.32 33.63 8.99
CA LEU A 129 18.65 34.70 9.92
C LEU A 129 19.57 35.74 9.25
N GLU A 130 20.58 35.28 8.51
CA GLU A 130 21.50 36.14 7.74
C GLU A 130 20.81 36.82 6.55
N ALA A 131 19.86 36.15 5.90
CA ALA A 131 19.02 36.73 4.85
C ALA A 131 17.91 37.67 5.38
N HIS A 132 17.79 37.84 6.70
CA HIS A 132 16.73 38.59 7.38
C HIS A 132 15.32 38.09 7.06
N GLU A 133 15.18 36.85 6.60
CA GLU A 133 13.89 36.15 6.47
C GLU A 133 13.33 35.79 7.85
N LEU A 134 14.23 35.62 8.83
CA LEU A 134 13.91 35.43 10.24
C LEU A 134 14.44 36.58 11.07
N VAL A 135 13.52 37.18 11.80
CA VAL A 135 13.75 38.34 12.66
C VAL A 135 13.28 38.04 14.08
N ASP A 136 13.71 38.84 15.03
CA ASP A 136 13.22 38.77 16.39
C ASP A 136 11.76 39.25 16.52
N ARG A 137 11.28 39.34 17.76
CA ARG A 137 9.91 39.73 18.08
C ARG A 137 9.60 41.20 17.71
N GLU A 138 10.62 42.02 17.60
CA GLU A 138 10.57 43.44 17.26
C GLU A 138 10.76 43.66 15.75
N GLY A 139 10.95 42.59 14.97
CA GLY A 139 11.16 42.64 13.53
C GLY A 139 12.58 43.03 13.14
N GLN A 140 13.53 42.96 14.08
CA GLN A 140 14.93 43.27 13.85
C GLN A 140 15.75 42.00 13.56
N PRO A 141 16.82 42.10 12.76
CA PRO A 141 17.79 41.02 12.63
C PRO A 141 18.40 40.63 13.97
N LEU A 142 18.74 39.35 14.15
CA LEU A 142 19.42 38.91 15.37
C LEU A 142 20.83 39.51 15.44
N GLU A 143 21.20 39.99 16.64
CA GLU A 143 22.56 40.47 16.91
C GLU A 143 23.63 39.42 16.55
N PRO A 144 24.78 39.81 15.96
CA PRO A 144 25.82 38.86 15.53
C PRO A 144 26.29 37.91 16.64
N SER A 145 26.33 38.37 17.89
CA SER A 145 26.71 37.55 19.05
C SER A 145 25.73 36.39 19.31
N ARG A 146 24.46 36.53 18.92
CA ARG A 146 23.43 35.48 19.02
C ARG A 146 23.48 34.52 17.84
N LEU A 147 23.91 34.96 16.66
CA LEU A 147 24.08 34.10 15.48
C LEU A 147 25.14 33.01 15.70
N VAL A 148 26.15 33.26 16.54
CA VAL A 148 27.17 32.26 16.92
C VAL A 148 26.55 30.99 17.50
N ALA A 149 25.40 31.07 18.16
CA ALA A 149 24.73 29.88 18.69
C ALA A 149 24.28 28.91 17.59
N PHE A 150 24.04 29.41 16.37
CA PHE A 150 23.65 28.63 15.20
C PHE A 150 24.83 28.05 14.41
N GLU A 151 26.06 28.19 14.93
CA GLU A 151 27.23 27.48 14.42
C GLU A 151 27.27 26.06 14.96
N THR A 152 27.61 25.10 14.10
CA THR A 152 27.94 23.76 14.56
C THR A 152 29.20 23.84 15.44
N PRO A 153 29.12 23.54 16.74
CA PRO A 153 30.27 23.68 17.63
C PRO A 153 31.38 22.70 17.24
N ALA A 154 32.65 23.13 17.41
CA ALA A 154 33.81 22.27 17.17
C ALA A 154 33.83 21.03 18.08
N SER A 155 33.28 21.14 19.29
CA SER A 155 33.07 20.03 20.22
C SER A 155 31.73 20.15 20.92
N ILE A 156 30.96 19.06 20.95
CA ILE A 156 29.69 18.97 21.66
C ILE A 156 29.86 17.96 22.81
N GLU A 157 29.68 18.41 24.05
CA GLU A 157 29.70 17.53 25.23
C GLU A 157 28.44 16.67 25.21
N ALA A 158 28.59 15.39 24.84
CA ALA A 158 27.49 14.46 24.75
C ALA A 158 26.93 14.14 26.14
N ILE A 159 25.61 14.09 26.23
CA ILE A 159 24.87 13.62 27.39
C ILE A 159 24.04 12.40 26.97
N ASP A 160 23.74 11.55 27.94
CA ASP A 160 22.78 10.47 27.83
C ASP A 160 21.99 10.36 29.15
N GLU A 161 21.15 11.36 29.41
CA GLU A 161 20.38 11.51 30.63
C GLU A 161 18.91 11.77 30.30
N TRP A 162 18.01 11.31 31.15
CA TRP A 162 16.59 11.59 31.00
C TRP A 162 16.09 12.52 32.10
N ARG A 163 15.17 13.40 31.71
CA ARG A 163 14.53 14.39 32.57
C ARG A 163 13.02 14.27 32.46
N VAL A 164 12.32 14.68 33.52
CA VAL A 164 10.87 14.87 33.49
C VAL A 164 10.54 16.35 33.49
N VAL A 165 9.57 16.71 32.67
CA VAL A 165 9.08 18.08 32.53
C VAL A 165 8.17 18.38 33.72
N GLU A 166 8.54 19.34 34.57
CA GLU A 166 7.75 19.74 35.75
C GLU A 166 6.62 20.72 35.40
N LYS A 167 6.83 21.52 34.35
CA LYS A 167 5.89 22.55 33.90
C LYS A 167 6.00 22.71 32.39
N LEU A 168 4.98 23.31 31.80
CA LEU A 168 4.93 23.57 30.38
C LEU A 168 6.20 24.30 29.89
N GLU A 169 6.95 23.68 28.99
CA GLU A 169 8.26 24.18 28.56
C GLU A 169 8.42 24.16 27.04
N ALA A 170 9.02 25.20 26.47
CA ALA A 170 9.20 25.29 25.02
C ALA A 170 10.39 24.42 24.58
N LEU A 171 10.19 23.57 23.56
CA LEU A 171 11.30 22.98 22.84
C LEU A 171 11.58 23.81 21.58
N ARG A 172 12.75 24.45 21.58
CA ARG A 172 13.14 25.42 20.56
C ARG A 172 13.64 24.75 19.28
N CYS A 173 13.37 25.39 18.15
CA CYS A 173 13.81 24.91 16.86
C CYS A 173 15.29 25.12 16.61
N GLY A 174 15.87 26.15 17.22
CA GLY A 174 17.29 26.42 17.21
C GLY A 174 17.79 26.73 18.61
N PRO A 175 19.11 26.81 18.79
CA PRO A 175 19.77 27.10 20.07
C PRO A 175 19.65 28.57 20.46
N TYR A 176 18.43 29.09 20.54
CA TYR A 176 18.11 30.44 20.96
C TYR A 176 16.83 30.42 21.80
N ASP A 177 16.85 30.99 22.99
CA ASP A 177 15.69 31.01 23.89
C ASP A 177 14.73 32.19 23.63
N GLY A 178 14.94 32.96 22.57
CA GLY A 178 13.97 33.94 22.10
C GLY A 178 13.02 33.39 21.03
N SER A 179 12.06 34.22 20.63
CA SER A 179 11.18 33.92 19.50
C SER A 179 11.76 34.40 18.17
N LEU A 180 11.48 33.67 17.10
CA LEU A 180 11.85 34.05 15.73
C LEU A 180 10.59 34.12 14.87
N HIS A 181 10.52 35.13 14.00
CA HIS A 181 9.34 35.41 13.19
C HIS A 181 9.73 35.66 11.74
N THR A 182 8.83 35.32 10.81
CA THR A 182 8.93 35.77 9.41
C THR A 182 8.45 37.20 9.30
N ALA A 183 9.03 38.01 8.42
CA ALA A 183 8.55 39.35 8.12
C ALA A 183 7.37 39.31 7.11
N PRO A 184 6.28 40.10 7.31
CA PRO A 184 6.00 40.94 8.47
C PRO A 184 5.69 40.11 9.73
N VAL A 185 6.11 40.62 10.90
CA VAL A 185 6.03 39.88 12.17
C VAL A 185 4.58 39.61 12.56
N ASP A 186 4.24 38.33 12.65
CA ASP A 186 3.07 37.84 13.37
C ASP A 186 3.50 37.19 14.68
N ARG A 187 3.07 37.78 15.80
CA ARG A 187 3.44 37.36 17.17
C ARG A 187 2.77 36.07 17.62
N ASP A 188 1.80 35.57 16.85
CA ASP A 188 1.17 34.28 17.13
C ASP A 188 1.98 33.10 16.61
N PHE A 189 2.87 33.35 15.64
CA PHE A 189 3.68 32.32 14.99
C PHE A 189 5.16 32.46 15.35
N ASP A 190 5.52 32.09 16.57
CA ASP A 190 6.93 31.88 16.95
C ASP A 190 7.49 30.68 16.20
N ARG A 191 8.24 30.96 15.15
CA ARG A 191 8.86 29.94 14.30
C ARG A 191 10.01 29.21 14.98
N ASN A 192 10.53 29.74 16.08
CA ASN A 192 11.52 29.05 16.90
C ASN A 192 10.87 28.12 17.94
N ARG A 193 9.54 28.02 18.00
CA ARG A 193 8.84 27.04 18.85
C ARG A 193 8.48 25.81 18.04
N CYS A 194 9.31 24.77 18.12
CA CYS A 194 9.09 23.54 17.37
C CYS A 194 8.04 22.65 18.02
N SER A 195 8.05 22.61 19.35
CA SER A 195 6.98 22.03 20.14
C SER A 195 6.98 22.66 21.53
N THR A 196 6.02 22.25 22.33
CA THR A 196 5.98 22.50 23.77
C THR A 196 5.88 21.15 24.45
N MET A 197 6.67 20.97 25.50
CA MET A 197 6.70 19.80 26.37
C MET A 197 5.74 20.05 27.53
N ARG A 198 4.88 19.08 27.82
CA ARG A 198 3.87 19.15 28.88
C ARG A 198 4.38 18.49 30.16
N GLU A 199 3.80 18.90 31.28
CA GLU A 199 4.09 18.32 32.59
C GLU A 199 3.97 16.78 32.58
N GLY A 200 4.97 16.11 33.16
CA GLY A 200 5.08 14.65 33.22
C GLY A 200 5.67 13.99 31.97
N GLU A 201 5.93 14.74 30.89
CA GLU A 201 6.61 14.16 29.73
C GLU A 201 8.10 13.91 30.01
N VAL A 202 8.60 12.81 29.44
CA VAL A 202 10.00 12.41 29.53
C VAL A 202 10.77 12.96 28.34
N VAL A 203 11.96 13.51 28.62
CA VAL A 203 12.86 14.13 27.66
C VAL A 203 14.24 13.53 27.83
N GLN A 204 14.93 13.21 26.74
CA GLN A 204 16.33 12.78 26.79
C GLN A 204 17.24 13.94 26.39
N LEU A 205 18.21 14.27 27.25
CA LEU A 205 19.26 15.23 26.97
C LEU A 205 20.37 14.54 26.16
N LEU A 206 20.74 15.14 25.03
CA LEU A 206 21.67 14.55 24.08
C LEU A 206 23.05 15.21 24.13
N ALA A 207 23.07 16.51 24.47
CA ALA A 207 24.28 17.31 24.47
C ALA A 207 24.12 18.67 25.17
N ARG A 208 25.24 19.19 25.69
CA ARG A 208 25.33 20.59 26.15
C ARG A 208 25.65 21.53 24.99
N TRP A 209 24.94 22.65 24.93
CA TRP A 209 25.19 23.71 23.96
C TRP A 209 25.97 24.87 24.59
N PRO A 210 26.90 25.53 23.86
CA PRO A 210 27.78 26.55 24.45
C PRO A 210 27.09 27.75 25.12
N ASN A 211 25.82 28.03 24.78
CA ASN A 211 25.05 29.14 25.31
C ASN A 211 24.17 28.79 26.53
N GLY A 212 24.42 27.65 27.18
CA GLY A 212 23.66 27.23 28.36
C GLY A 212 22.32 26.54 28.06
N MET A 213 22.12 26.08 26.82
CA MET A 213 20.99 25.22 26.44
C MET A 213 21.42 23.76 26.35
N TYR A 214 20.47 22.84 26.43
CA TYR A 214 20.65 21.44 26.06
C TYR A 214 20.04 21.17 24.69
N LEU A 215 20.71 20.36 23.87
CA LEU A 215 20.05 19.63 22.79
C LEU A 215 19.30 18.46 23.43
N ALA A 216 17.99 18.38 23.19
CA ALA A 216 17.10 17.42 23.82
C ALA A 216 16.14 16.81 22.79
N ARG A 217 15.71 15.57 23.03
CA ARG A 217 14.66 14.92 22.24
C ARG A 217 13.52 14.40 23.12
N THR A 218 12.32 14.54 22.59
CA THR A 218 11.09 13.87 23.01
C THR A 218 10.82 12.71 22.04
N PRO A 219 9.81 11.85 22.26
CA PRO A 219 9.44 10.86 21.26
C PRO A 219 9.05 11.48 19.92
N TYR A 220 8.53 12.71 19.90
CA TYR A 220 7.93 13.29 18.69
C TYR A 220 8.75 14.43 18.08
N THR A 221 9.76 14.98 18.76
CA THR A 221 10.60 16.06 18.21
C THR A 221 11.97 16.18 18.90
N LEU A 222 12.93 16.74 18.16
CA LEU A 222 14.27 17.13 18.60
C LEU A 222 14.34 18.67 18.66
N GLY A 223 15.02 19.24 19.65
CA GLY A 223 15.26 20.68 19.72
C GLY A 223 16.10 21.11 20.92
N TRP A 224 16.09 22.41 21.22
CA TRP A 224 16.89 22.99 22.30
C TRP A 224 16.01 23.47 23.44
N VAL A 225 16.51 23.32 24.67
CA VAL A 225 15.82 23.75 25.89
C VAL A 225 16.81 24.43 26.85
N PRO A 226 16.43 25.50 27.57
CA PRO A 226 17.29 26.09 28.60
C PRO A 226 17.70 25.06 29.67
N SER A 227 18.94 25.16 30.17
CA SER A 227 19.49 24.16 31.10
C SER A 227 18.82 24.16 32.48
N ASP A 228 18.22 25.26 32.88
CA ASP A 228 17.48 25.43 34.14
C ASP A 228 16.01 24.98 34.03
N ALA A 229 15.52 24.68 32.83
CA ALA A 229 14.11 24.34 32.61
C ALA A 229 13.76 22.88 32.96
N LEU A 230 14.74 21.98 33.05
CA LEU A 230 14.54 20.55 33.28
C LEU A 230 15.42 20.02 34.45
N PRO A 231 15.12 20.40 35.71
CA PRO A 231 15.99 20.07 36.85
C PRO A 231 15.94 18.60 37.28
N LEU A 232 14.80 17.91 37.12
CA LEU A 232 14.60 16.56 37.64
C LEU A 232 15.20 15.48 36.73
N ALA A 233 16.28 14.84 37.18
CA ALA A 233 16.81 13.61 36.59
C ALA A 233 15.94 12.41 36.97
N VAL A 234 15.77 11.50 36.02
CA VAL A 234 15.08 10.23 36.24
C VAL A 234 15.92 9.10 35.69
N ASP A 235 16.04 8.03 36.47
CA ASP A 235 16.75 6.83 36.07
C ASP A 235 16.04 6.13 34.91
N ARG A 236 16.83 5.53 34.03
CA ARG A 236 16.33 4.81 32.85
C ARG A 236 15.30 3.73 33.20
N ASP A 237 15.54 2.96 34.25
CA ASP A 237 14.65 1.87 34.71
C ASP A 237 13.26 2.40 35.11
N VAL A 238 13.20 3.60 35.69
CA VAL A 238 11.94 4.26 36.05
C VAL A 238 11.16 4.65 34.78
N ILE A 239 11.85 5.09 33.74
CA ILE A 239 11.23 5.43 32.44
C ILE A 239 10.73 4.18 31.74
N GLU A 240 11.52 3.12 31.72
CA GLU A 240 11.11 1.81 31.19
C GLU A 240 9.80 1.36 31.85
N SER A 241 9.75 1.37 33.18
CA SER A 241 8.51 1.01 33.91
C SER A 241 7.33 1.96 33.65
N THR A 242 7.57 3.26 33.46
CA THR A 242 6.51 4.26 33.22
C THR A 242 5.93 4.15 31.82
N LEU A 243 6.78 3.87 30.81
CA LEU A 243 6.36 3.67 29.43
C LEU A 243 5.57 2.35 29.25
N GLU A 244 5.85 1.34 30.06
CA GLU A 244 5.15 0.04 30.02
C GLU A 244 3.77 0.05 30.71
N GLN A 245 3.51 0.97 31.66
CA GLN A 245 2.33 0.92 32.54
C GLN A 245 1.04 1.54 31.98
N ARG A 246 1.05 2.19 30.80
CA ARG A 246 -0.16 2.78 30.22
C ARG A 246 -0.85 1.79 29.29
N GLU A 247 -1.91 1.14 29.77
CA GLU A 247 -2.77 0.36 28.88
C GLU A 247 -3.56 1.28 27.94
N PRO A 248 -3.38 1.17 26.60
CA PRO A 248 -4.10 1.98 25.65
C PRO A 248 -5.59 1.60 25.62
N ARG A 249 -6.46 2.60 25.43
CA ARG A 249 -7.89 2.36 25.20
C ARG A 249 -8.07 1.63 23.86
N ALA A 250 -9.20 0.90 23.73
CA ALA A 250 -9.56 0.30 22.46
C ALA A 250 -9.71 1.36 21.36
N PHE A 251 -9.04 1.15 20.22
CA PHE A 251 -9.11 2.04 19.07
C PHE A 251 -10.40 1.80 18.27
N THR A 252 -11.49 2.43 18.71
CA THR A 252 -12.81 2.37 18.04
C THR A 252 -13.21 3.75 17.53
N ARG A 253 -14.14 3.81 16.57
CA ARG A 253 -14.62 5.08 16.04
C ARG A 253 -15.28 5.93 17.12
N ARG A 254 -16.12 5.33 17.98
CA ARG A 254 -16.72 6.02 19.14
C ARG A 254 -15.67 6.63 20.03
N ALA A 255 -14.63 5.87 20.38
CA ALA A 255 -13.62 6.33 21.32
C ALA A 255 -12.79 7.50 20.77
N VAL A 256 -12.42 7.47 19.48
CA VAL A 256 -11.70 8.57 18.81
C VAL A 256 -12.55 9.83 18.77
N LEU A 257 -13.82 9.74 18.37
CA LEU A 257 -14.71 10.90 18.34
C LEU A 257 -14.95 11.44 19.76
N THR A 258 -15.14 10.58 20.75
CA THR A 258 -15.29 11.00 22.16
C THR A 258 -14.08 11.80 22.65
N GLU A 259 -12.87 11.31 22.38
CA GLU A 259 -11.65 12.02 22.76
C GLU A 259 -11.51 13.36 22.03
N ALA A 260 -11.74 13.38 20.72
CA ALA A 260 -11.66 14.60 19.92
C ALA A 260 -12.66 15.67 20.41
N PHE A 261 -13.91 15.28 20.70
CA PHE A 261 -14.94 16.19 21.21
C PHE A 261 -14.67 16.66 22.64
N SER A 262 -13.97 15.88 23.46
CA SER A 262 -13.58 16.31 24.81
C SER A 262 -12.63 17.52 24.81
N MET A 263 -11.99 17.80 23.67
CA MET A 263 -11.06 18.91 23.47
C MET A 263 -11.69 20.06 22.66
N LEU A 264 -12.98 19.98 22.31
CA LEU A 264 -13.65 21.02 21.53
C LEU A 264 -13.63 22.35 22.30
N GLY A 265 -13.26 23.44 21.61
CA GLY A 265 -13.16 24.78 22.19
C GLY A 265 -11.82 25.12 22.86
N GLU A 266 -10.93 24.15 23.06
CA GLU A 266 -9.60 24.39 23.62
C GLU A 266 -8.79 25.40 22.77
N PRO A 267 -8.00 26.30 23.38
CA PRO A 267 -7.30 27.35 22.65
C PRO A 267 -6.29 26.82 21.63
N TYR A 268 -6.22 27.48 20.48
CA TYR A 268 -5.15 27.24 19.51
C TYR A 268 -3.83 27.80 20.02
N GLY A 269 -2.75 27.04 19.85
CA GLY A 269 -1.41 27.49 20.18
C GLY A 269 -0.39 26.95 19.19
N TRP A 270 0.16 27.81 18.34
CA TRP A 270 1.25 27.44 17.42
C TRP A 270 2.41 26.82 18.20
N GLY A 271 2.82 25.60 17.84
CA GLY A 271 3.88 24.89 18.53
C GLY A 271 3.57 24.59 20.00
N GLY A 272 2.31 24.71 20.44
CA GLY A 272 1.88 24.58 21.85
C GLY A 272 1.98 25.86 22.68
N LYS A 273 2.06 27.05 22.06
CA LYS A 273 2.05 28.35 22.74
C LYS A 273 0.93 28.42 23.79
N GLY A 274 1.27 28.78 25.03
CA GLY A 274 0.30 28.91 26.13
C GLY A 274 -0.35 27.61 26.59
N GLY A 275 0.16 26.44 26.17
CA GLY A 275 -0.44 25.14 26.47
C GLY A 275 -1.57 24.75 25.52
N GLY A 276 -1.89 25.61 24.54
CA GLY A 276 -2.88 25.36 23.51
C GLY A 276 -2.45 24.27 22.51
N TYR A 277 -3.33 23.96 21.57
CA TYR A 277 -3.11 22.92 20.58
C TYR A 277 -2.95 23.54 19.19
N ASP A 278 -1.91 23.17 18.46
CA ASP A 278 -1.93 23.32 17.00
C ASP A 278 -2.58 22.10 16.34
N CYS A 279 -2.84 22.21 15.03
CA CYS A 279 -3.56 21.20 14.26
C CYS A 279 -3.00 19.78 14.46
N SER A 280 -1.68 19.65 14.43
CA SER A 280 -0.99 18.37 14.59
C SER A 280 -0.86 17.90 16.04
N ARG A 281 -0.67 18.79 17.02
CA ARG A 281 -0.62 18.41 18.45
C ARG A 281 -1.97 17.91 18.93
N PHE A 282 -3.07 18.52 18.47
CA PHE A 282 -4.42 18.02 18.74
C PHE A 282 -4.56 16.54 18.37
N LEU A 283 -4.21 16.17 17.14
CA LEU A 283 -4.29 14.77 16.69
C LEU A 283 -3.28 13.88 17.45
N LEU A 284 -2.06 14.35 17.68
CA LEU A 284 -1.06 13.59 18.44
C LEU A 284 -1.61 13.15 19.81
N GLU A 285 -2.29 14.05 20.53
CA GLU A 285 -2.87 13.79 21.85
C GLU A 285 -4.05 12.82 21.79
N VAL A 286 -4.96 13.03 20.83
CA VAL A 286 -6.12 12.15 20.61
C VAL A 286 -5.65 10.71 20.36
N PHE A 287 -4.70 10.52 19.44
CA PHE A 287 -4.28 9.18 19.02
C PHE A 287 -3.36 8.48 20.03
N ALA A 288 -2.62 9.23 20.86
CA ALA A 288 -1.79 8.68 21.93
C ALA A 288 -2.62 7.87 22.96
N ARG A 289 -3.90 8.20 23.17
CA ARG A 289 -4.81 7.45 24.05
C ARG A 289 -5.04 6.01 23.64
N PHE A 290 -4.81 5.70 22.36
CA PHE A 290 -5.03 4.39 21.75
C PHE A 290 -3.72 3.67 21.43
N GLY A 291 -2.58 4.19 21.91
CA GLY A 291 -1.25 3.63 21.61
C GLY A 291 -0.78 3.89 20.17
N ILE A 292 -1.41 4.82 19.44
CA ILE A 292 -1.02 5.20 18.09
C ILE A 292 -0.10 6.44 18.18
N ALA A 293 1.19 6.21 17.98
CA ALA A 293 2.23 7.22 18.10
C ALA A 293 2.37 8.06 16.82
N LEU A 294 1.47 9.04 16.62
CA LEU A 294 1.57 9.99 15.51
C LEU A 294 2.80 10.91 15.67
N PRO A 295 3.50 11.24 14.57
CA PRO A 295 4.60 12.22 14.61
C PRO A 295 4.09 13.64 14.92
N ARG A 296 5.02 14.55 15.24
CA ARG A 296 4.67 15.91 15.69
C ARG A 296 4.08 16.80 14.60
N HIS A 297 4.55 16.68 13.36
CA HIS A 297 4.26 17.64 12.29
C HIS A 297 3.22 17.09 11.29
N SER A 298 2.33 17.96 10.81
CA SER A 298 1.18 17.60 9.95
C SER A 298 1.58 16.81 8.70
N ALA A 299 2.68 17.20 8.03
CA ALA A 299 3.17 16.52 6.83
C ALA A 299 3.58 15.06 7.11
N ARG A 300 4.23 14.81 8.25
CA ARG A 300 4.60 13.45 8.69
C ARG A 300 3.36 12.68 9.16
N GLN A 301 2.40 13.32 9.82
CA GLN A 301 1.14 12.68 10.21
C GLN A 301 0.34 12.21 8.99
N ALA A 302 0.40 12.95 7.88
CA ALA A 302 -0.22 12.54 6.61
C ALA A 302 0.34 11.23 6.04
N LEU A 303 1.51 10.79 6.51
CA LEU A 303 2.15 9.54 6.10
C LEU A 303 2.00 8.42 7.15
N ALA A 304 1.43 8.73 8.31
CA ALA A 304 1.37 7.85 9.47
C ALA A 304 0.10 6.98 9.53
N GLY A 305 -0.62 6.82 8.41
CA GLY A 305 -1.80 5.97 8.33
C GLY A 305 -1.49 4.48 8.18
N THR A 306 -2.53 3.66 8.26
CA THR A 306 -2.51 2.27 7.75
C THR A 306 -2.42 2.26 6.22
N PHE A 307 -3.06 3.23 5.58
CA PHE A 307 -2.86 3.59 4.18
C PHE A 307 -3.16 5.08 3.97
N GLY A 308 -2.67 5.63 2.86
CA GLY A 308 -2.99 6.99 2.41
C GLY A 308 -3.51 7.00 0.98
N ILE A 309 -4.17 8.07 0.59
CA ILE A 309 -4.63 8.33 -0.78
C ILE A 309 -4.12 9.72 -1.15
N ASP A 310 -3.30 9.79 -2.21
CA ASP A 310 -2.94 11.06 -2.82
C ASP A 310 -4.11 11.56 -3.66
N VAL A 311 -4.59 12.76 -3.34
CA VAL A 311 -5.71 13.43 -4.02
C VAL A 311 -5.30 14.82 -4.51
N SER A 312 -3.99 15.09 -4.57
CA SER A 312 -3.44 16.36 -5.07
C SER A 312 -3.80 16.62 -6.54
N ALA A 313 -3.88 15.55 -7.34
CA ALA A 313 -4.24 15.60 -8.76
C ALA A 313 -5.75 15.44 -9.03
N VAL A 314 -6.58 15.28 -8.00
CA VAL A 314 -8.04 15.15 -8.17
C VAL A 314 -8.64 16.55 -8.20
N GLU A 315 -9.11 17.00 -9.36
CA GLU A 315 -9.73 18.33 -9.52
C GLU A 315 -11.24 18.31 -9.27
N ASP A 316 -11.92 17.21 -9.59
CA ASP A 316 -13.36 17.07 -9.35
C ASP A 316 -13.66 16.94 -7.85
N LEU A 317 -14.34 17.95 -7.30
CA LEU A 317 -14.74 17.98 -5.90
C LEU A 317 -15.70 16.86 -5.52
N ASN A 318 -16.53 16.38 -6.46
CA ASN A 318 -17.42 15.26 -6.21
C ASN A 318 -16.62 13.95 -6.11
N GLU A 319 -15.61 13.77 -6.94
CA GLU A 319 -14.67 12.65 -6.81
C GLU A 319 -13.95 12.69 -5.46
N LYS A 320 -13.44 13.85 -5.02
CA LYS A 320 -12.85 13.99 -3.67
C LYS A 320 -13.83 13.60 -2.57
N ARG A 321 -15.09 14.07 -2.63
CA ARG A 321 -16.13 13.72 -1.65
C ARG A 321 -16.40 12.22 -1.62
N LEU A 322 -16.51 11.57 -2.78
CA LEU A 322 -16.73 10.13 -2.85
C LEU A 322 -15.52 9.33 -2.31
N LEU A 323 -14.29 9.80 -2.55
CA LEU A 323 -13.08 9.23 -1.95
C LEU A 323 -13.08 9.36 -0.41
N LEU A 324 -13.52 10.50 0.14
CA LEU A 324 -13.67 10.70 1.59
C LEU A 324 -14.65 9.71 2.20
N GLU A 325 -15.84 9.58 1.62
CA GLU A 325 -16.88 8.65 2.06
C GLU A 325 -16.41 7.20 1.99
N ALA A 326 -15.70 6.83 0.92
CA ALA A 326 -15.10 5.51 0.79
C ALA A 326 -14.01 5.27 1.84
N ALA A 327 -13.18 6.27 2.15
CA ALA A 327 -12.14 6.21 3.17
C ALA A 327 -12.73 6.07 4.60
N ALA A 328 -13.77 6.84 4.93
CA ALA A 328 -14.44 6.81 6.23
C ALA A 328 -15.08 5.45 6.55
N ARG A 329 -15.53 4.70 5.52
CA ARG A 329 -15.98 3.30 5.66
C ARG A 329 -14.87 2.33 6.04
N ARG A 330 -13.59 2.72 5.93
CA ARG A 330 -12.44 1.86 6.24
C ARG A 330 -11.73 2.22 7.54
N GLY A 331 -11.97 3.40 8.11
CA GLY A 331 -11.38 3.80 9.39
C GLY A 331 -11.71 5.25 9.76
N VAL A 332 -10.89 5.83 10.63
CA VAL A 332 -10.88 7.29 10.84
C VAL A 332 -9.96 7.94 9.82
N VAL A 333 -10.33 9.13 9.34
CA VAL A 333 -9.65 9.79 8.21
C VAL A 333 -9.05 11.11 8.67
N LEU A 334 -7.76 11.29 8.43
CA LEU A 334 -7.07 12.57 8.57
C LEU A 334 -6.97 13.25 7.21
N LEU A 335 -7.27 14.54 7.17
CA LEU A 335 -7.26 15.36 5.96
C LEU A 335 -6.08 16.30 6.04
N HIS A 336 -5.20 16.26 5.03
CA HIS A 336 -3.99 17.06 5.02
C HIS A 336 -3.90 17.92 3.77
N PHE A 337 -3.45 19.15 3.98
CA PHE A 337 -2.85 20.01 2.95
C PHE A 337 -1.64 20.72 3.56
N PRO A 338 -0.67 21.22 2.76
CA PRO A 338 0.51 21.88 3.30
C PRO A 338 0.17 22.96 4.34
N GLY A 339 0.64 22.73 5.57
CA GLY A 339 0.42 23.62 6.72
C GLY A 339 -0.79 23.32 7.61
N HIS A 340 -1.61 22.30 7.30
CA HIS A 340 -2.77 21.96 8.12
C HIS A 340 -3.15 20.48 8.08
N ILE A 341 -3.72 20.00 9.18
CA ILE A 341 -4.28 18.64 9.27
C ILE A 341 -5.54 18.63 10.13
N MET A 342 -6.51 17.80 9.75
CA MET A 342 -7.84 17.77 10.36
C MET A 342 -8.31 16.34 10.57
N LEU A 343 -9.19 16.10 11.56
CA LEU A 343 -9.91 14.85 11.71
C LEU A 343 -11.28 14.97 11.02
N TYR A 344 -11.53 14.14 10.02
CA TYR A 344 -12.80 14.11 9.29
C TYR A 344 -13.92 13.53 10.17
N LEU A 345 -15.08 14.19 10.19
CA LEU A 345 -16.25 13.78 10.97
C LEU A 345 -17.29 13.00 10.16
N GLY A 346 -17.24 13.09 8.83
CA GLY A 346 -18.30 12.59 7.94
C GLY A 346 -19.04 13.74 7.26
N THR A 347 -20.28 13.47 6.85
CA THR A 347 -21.16 14.46 6.21
C THR A 347 -22.40 14.77 7.05
N THR A 348 -22.87 16.02 6.99
CA THR A 348 -24.18 16.42 7.53
C THR A 348 -25.32 15.73 6.77
N GLU A 349 -26.57 15.96 7.18
CA GLU A 349 -27.75 15.44 6.46
C GLU A 349 -27.84 15.97 5.02
N GLU A 350 -27.38 17.20 4.79
CA GLU A 350 -27.31 17.87 3.49
C GLU A 350 -26.11 17.42 2.64
N GLY A 351 -25.25 16.54 3.17
CA GLY A 351 -24.07 16.05 2.49
C GLY A 351 -22.85 16.99 2.58
N LEU A 352 -22.84 17.96 3.50
CA LEU A 352 -21.69 18.84 3.69
C LEU A 352 -20.59 18.10 4.46
N PRO A 353 -19.35 17.99 3.92
CA PRO A 353 -18.26 17.33 4.62
C PRO A 353 -17.72 18.22 5.74
N MET A 354 -17.60 17.64 6.95
CA MET A 354 -17.19 18.35 8.16
C MET A 354 -15.91 17.77 8.76
N ALA A 355 -15.17 18.60 9.49
CA ALA A 355 -13.99 18.17 10.24
C ALA A 355 -13.90 18.88 11.60
N ILE A 356 -13.26 18.21 12.57
CA ILE A 356 -12.79 18.81 13.83
C ILE A 356 -11.29 19.01 13.77
N HIS A 357 -10.81 20.21 14.11
CA HIS A 357 -9.41 20.57 14.02
C HIS A 357 -9.07 21.82 14.82
N ALA A 358 -7.80 21.96 15.21
CA ALA A 358 -7.27 23.17 15.85
C ALA A 358 -6.67 24.09 14.79
N PHE A 359 -7.16 25.32 14.66
CA PHE A 359 -6.64 26.26 13.67
C PHE A 359 -6.78 27.72 14.10
N SER A 360 -5.92 28.57 13.57
CA SER A 360 -5.90 29.99 13.86
C SER A 360 -6.88 30.77 12.99
N GLU A 361 -6.89 30.53 11.67
CA GLU A 361 -7.55 31.44 10.73
C GLU A 361 -8.01 30.81 9.40
N PHE A 362 -8.92 31.51 8.72
CA PHE A 362 -9.28 31.31 7.32
C PHE A 362 -9.58 32.65 6.62
N LEU A 363 -9.54 32.68 5.28
CA LEU A 363 -9.84 33.89 4.51
C LEU A 363 -11.27 33.88 3.98
N THR A 364 -11.87 35.06 3.87
CA THR A 364 -13.11 35.26 3.11
C THR A 364 -12.95 36.46 2.17
N PRO A 365 -13.39 36.35 0.91
CA PRO A 365 -13.39 37.49 0.00
C PRO A 365 -14.37 38.56 0.48
N CYS A 366 -14.08 39.81 0.16
CA CYS A 366 -14.96 40.93 0.43
C CYS A 366 -15.78 41.28 -0.82
N GLU A 367 -17.10 41.20 -0.71
CA GLU A 367 -18.01 41.42 -1.84
C GLU A 367 -17.73 42.74 -2.58
N GLY A 368 -17.62 42.66 -3.91
CA GLY A 368 -17.40 43.81 -4.78
C GLY A 368 -16.00 44.44 -4.69
N THR A 369 -15.03 43.77 -4.06
CA THR A 369 -13.64 44.25 -3.94
C THR A 369 -12.63 43.11 -4.15
N ASP A 370 -11.37 43.44 -4.43
CA ASP A 370 -10.25 42.48 -4.46
C ASP A 370 -9.62 42.25 -3.07
N LEU A 371 -10.28 42.72 -2.01
CA LEU A 371 -9.79 42.63 -0.64
C LEU A 371 -10.31 41.38 0.06
N GLU A 372 -9.59 40.95 1.09
CA GLU A 372 -9.93 39.78 1.88
C GLU A 372 -9.90 40.09 3.37
N THR A 373 -10.74 39.39 4.12
CA THR A 373 -10.77 39.41 5.59
C THR A 373 -10.09 38.16 6.15
N VAL A 374 -9.17 38.33 7.09
CA VAL A 374 -8.63 37.24 7.91
C VAL A 374 -9.60 36.97 9.06
N ASN A 375 -10.22 35.79 9.08
CA ASN A 375 -11.14 35.37 10.12
C ASN A 375 -10.37 34.54 11.16
N ARG A 376 -10.23 35.08 12.38
CA ARG A 376 -9.52 34.47 13.51
C ARG A 376 -10.48 33.60 14.33
N VAL A 377 -10.14 32.33 14.47
CA VAL A 377 -10.91 31.29 15.17
C VAL A 377 -10.20 30.89 16.47
N ASP A 378 -8.88 30.66 16.38
CA ASP A 378 -7.94 30.43 17.48
C ASP A 378 -8.37 29.37 18.52
N ARG A 379 -8.94 28.25 18.05
CA ARG A 379 -9.37 27.13 18.91
C ARG A 379 -9.47 25.81 18.16
N ILE A 380 -9.73 24.74 18.89
CA ILE A 380 -10.31 23.51 18.35
C ILE A 380 -11.78 23.78 18.03
N ALA A 381 -12.14 23.69 16.75
CA ALA A 381 -13.49 23.94 16.28
C ALA A 381 -13.91 22.91 15.23
N ILE A 382 -15.22 22.86 14.98
CA ILE A 382 -15.81 22.13 13.87
C ILE A 382 -16.00 23.10 12.72
N SER A 383 -15.68 22.68 11.50
CA SER A 383 -15.97 23.45 10.30
C SER A 383 -16.39 22.55 9.16
N ASP A 384 -17.12 23.12 8.21
CA ASP A 384 -17.25 22.53 6.89
C ASP A 384 -15.97 22.75 6.07
N LEU A 385 -15.81 22.02 4.96
CA LEU A 385 -14.61 22.09 4.12
C LEU A 385 -14.67 23.16 3.01
N SER A 386 -15.71 24.00 2.96
CA SER A 386 -15.80 25.16 2.07
C SER A 386 -15.10 26.40 2.62
N LEU A 387 -14.63 26.40 3.88
CA LEU A 387 -13.86 27.52 4.44
C LEU A 387 -12.73 27.95 3.50
N GLY A 388 -12.69 29.25 3.18
CA GLY A 388 -11.77 29.82 2.19
C GLY A 388 -12.32 29.90 0.76
N GLU A 389 -13.53 29.42 0.48
CA GLU A 389 -14.16 29.50 -0.83
C GLU A 389 -14.22 30.95 -1.34
N GLY A 390 -13.87 31.14 -2.62
CA GLY A 390 -13.78 32.45 -3.25
C GLY A 390 -12.58 33.32 -2.83
N SER A 391 -11.79 32.90 -1.83
CA SER A 391 -10.56 33.59 -1.43
C SER A 391 -9.33 33.14 -2.24
N SER A 392 -8.25 33.90 -2.13
CA SER A 392 -6.90 33.62 -2.65
C SER A 392 -6.32 32.31 -2.14
N ARG A 393 -6.76 31.83 -0.97
CA ARG A 393 -6.35 30.53 -0.42
C ARG A 393 -7.27 29.39 -0.85
N SER A 394 -8.42 29.67 -1.46
CA SER A 394 -9.44 28.70 -1.88
C SER A 394 -10.03 27.85 -0.75
N ALA A 395 -11.09 27.08 -1.04
CA ALA A 395 -11.76 26.20 -0.09
C ALA A 395 -10.83 25.10 0.44
N PHE A 396 -10.97 24.72 1.72
CA PHE A 396 -10.19 23.64 2.32
C PHE A 396 -10.27 22.33 1.53
N LEU A 397 -11.46 21.95 1.05
CA LEU A 397 -11.66 20.75 0.24
C LEU A 397 -10.78 20.73 -1.02
N MET A 398 -10.63 21.87 -1.70
CA MET A 398 -9.78 21.99 -2.89
C MET A 398 -8.30 21.79 -2.53
N ARG A 399 -7.88 22.34 -1.38
CA ARG A 399 -6.48 22.30 -0.93
C ARG A 399 -6.02 20.93 -0.45
N ILE A 400 -6.94 20.07 0.00
CA ILE A 400 -6.59 18.72 0.48
C ILE A 400 -5.78 17.99 -0.59
N THR A 401 -4.56 17.63 -0.24
CA THR A 401 -3.64 16.87 -1.08
C THR A 401 -3.58 15.40 -0.67
N ARG A 402 -3.92 15.08 0.59
CA ARG A 402 -3.83 13.71 1.08
C ARG A 402 -4.92 13.36 2.08
N MET A 403 -5.47 12.15 1.92
CA MET A 403 -6.35 11.50 2.90
C MET A 403 -5.59 10.35 3.55
N THR A 404 -5.55 10.33 4.89
CA THR A 404 -4.81 9.32 5.66
C THR A 404 -5.77 8.49 6.48
N VAL A 405 -5.78 7.18 6.31
CA VAL A 405 -6.74 6.31 6.99
C VAL A 405 -6.03 5.48 8.06
N LEU A 406 -6.58 5.50 9.27
CA LEU A 406 -6.19 4.62 10.38
C LEU A 406 -7.33 3.63 10.62
N GLY A 407 -7.16 2.40 10.17
CA GLY A 407 -8.16 1.34 10.32
C GLY A 407 -7.92 0.12 9.44
N ASN A 408 -8.98 -0.40 8.84
CA ASN A 408 -8.98 -1.60 8.03
C ASN A 408 -8.26 -1.40 6.68
N THR A 409 -7.94 -2.50 5.99
CA THR A 409 -7.34 -2.45 4.63
C THR A 409 -8.23 -1.71 3.64
N PRO A 410 -7.70 -1.11 2.55
CA PRO A 410 -8.50 -0.42 1.54
C PRO A 410 -9.64 -1.28 0.99
N GLY A 411 -10.81 -0.67 0.80
CA GLY A 411 -11.93 -1.32 0.12
C GLY A 411 -11.73 -1.36 -1.41
N PRO A 412 -12.61 -2.05 -2.16
CA PRO A 412 -12.51 -2.15 -3.61
C PRO A 412 -12.39 -0.79 -4.32
N ALA A 413 -13.13 0.22 -3.87
CA ALA A 413 -13.13 1.58 -4.44
C ALA A 413 -11.81 2.35 -4.23
N LEU A 414 -11.00 1.93 -3.25
CA LEU A 414 -9.77 2.63 -2.86
C LEU A 414 -8.50 1.88 -3.25
N VAL A 415 -8.57 0.57 -3.47
CA VAL A 415 -7.39 -0.29 -3.66
C VAL A 415 -6.49 0.14 -4.82
N ALA A 416 -7.06 0.79 -5.83
CA ALA A 416 -6.31 1.29 -6.99
C ALA A 416 -5.44 2.52 -6.66
N ASN A 417 -5.84 3.34 -5.69
CA ASN A 417 -5.21 4.62 -5.35
C ASN A 417 -4.61 4.64 -3.94
N ALA A 418 -4.77 3.55 -3.18
CA ALA A 418 -4.31 3.47 -1.81
C ALA A 418 -2.83 3.08 -1.72
N GLU A 419 -2.06 3.90 -1.03
CA GLU A 419 -0.68 3.64 -0.65
C GLU A 419 -0.66 3.02 0.74
N LEU A 420 -0.41 1.71 0.82
CA LEU A 420 -0.28 1.00 2.09
C LEU A 420 0.96 1.45 2.86
N ARG A 421 0.89 1.44 4.19
CA ARG A 421 2.10 1.51 5.03
C ARG A 421 3.02 0.32 4.72
N PRO A 422 4.34 0.40 5.04
CA PRO A 422 5.19 -0.76 4.86
C PRO A 422 4.82 -1.83 5.89
N SER A 423 5.22 -3.07 5.65
CA SER A 423 5.16 -4.11 6.69
C SER A 423 6.06 -3.71 7.87
N ALA A 424 5.66 -4.10 9.08
CA ALA A 424 6.57 -4.04 10.23
C ALA A 424 7.82 -4.91 9.98
N PRO A 425 8.96 -4.60 10.63
CA PRO A 425 10.22 -5.31 10.42
C PRO A 425 10.06 -6.83 10.55
N ILE A 426 10.47 -7.53 9.50
CA ILE A 426 10.30 -8.99 9.40
C ILE A 426 11.61 -9.63 9.80
N SER A 427 11.54 -10.66 10.62
CA SER A 427 12.69 -11.50 10.97
C SER A 427 12.43 -12.94 10.58
N ILE A 428 13.51 -13.74 10.53
CA ILE A 428 13.37 -15.18 10.35
C ILE A 428 12.59 -15.74 11.55
N PRO A 429 11.47 -16.47 11.32
CA PRO A 429 10.69 -17.02 12.42
C PRO A 429 11.52 -18.02 13.23
N ALA A 430 11.52 -17.87 14.57
CA ALA A 430 12.16 -18.82 15.47
C ALA A 430 11.48 -20.20 15.49
N GLY A 431 10.19 -20.25 15.14
CA GLY A 431 9.39 -21.47 15.06
C GLY A 431 9.45 -22.18 13.71
N ARG A 432 8.46 -23.04 13.45
CA ARG A 432 8.37 -23.78 12.18
C ARG A 432 8.15 -22.82 11.01
N CYS A 433 9.11 -22.79 10.09
CA CYS A 433 8.96 -22.18 8.78
C CYS A 433 8.11 -23.09 7.88
N ALA A 434 6.86 -22.70 7.64
CA ALA A 434 5.94 -23.42 6.78
C ALA A 434 4.95 -22.48 6.11
N ASP A 435 4.32 -22.95 5.05
CA ASP A 435 3.21 -22.32 4.37
C ASP A 435 1.95 -23.21 4.44
N THR A 436 0.89 -22.83 3.74
CA THR A 436 -0.36 -23.58 3.69
C THR A 436 -0.91 -23.63 2.26
N ARG A 437 -1.86 -24.53 1.99
CA ARG A 437 -2.54 -24.56 0.68
C ARG A 437 -3.34 -23.27 0.35
N ARG A 438 -3.60 -22.41 1.35
CA ARG A 438 -4.31 -21.14 1.16
C ARG A 438 -3.39 -19.94 1.01
N VAL A 439 -2.19 -20.02 1.59
CA VAL A 439 -1.12 -19.02 1.47
C VAL A 439 0.18 -19.79 1.28
N ALA A 440 0.64 -19.87 0.03
CA ALA A 440 1.74 -20.74 -0.38
C ALA A 440 2.87 -19.95 -1.02
N LEU A 441 4.10 -20.38 -0.74
CA LEU A 441 5.31 -19.87 -1.37
C LEU A 441 5.78 -20.84 -2.46
N PHE A 442 6.33 -20.26 -3.52
CA PHE A 442 6.88 -20.99 -4.65
C PHE A 442 8.17 -20.33 -5.08
N ARG A 443 9.00 -21.11 -5.77
CA ARG A 443 10.29 -20.68 -6.32
C ARG A 443 10.40 -21.06 -7.79
N SER A 444 11.07 -20.20 -8.56
CA SER A 444 11.53 -20.50 -9.91
C SER A 444 12.99 -20.08 -10.06
N PRO A 445 13.88 -20.90 -10.63
CA PRO A 445 13.60 -22.24 -11.17
C PRO A 445 13.32 -23.28 -10.08
N HIS A 446 12.82 -24.47 -10.46
CA HIS A 446 12.49 -25.56 -9.55
C HIS A 446 13.67 -25.98 -8.67
N ARG A 447 14.86 -25.97 -9.27
CA ARG A 447 16.17 -26.20 -8.65
C ARG A 447 17.04 -24.95 -8.83
N PRO A 448 16.91 -23.95 -7.94
CA PRO A 448 17.69 -22.72 -7.99
C PRO A 448 19.19 -22.97 -8.00
N ASN A 449 19.91 -22.17 -8.77
CA ASN A 449 21.37 -22.19 -8.83
C ASN A 449 21.90 -20.78 -9.17
N VAL A 450 23.19 -20.54 -8.98
CA VAL A 450 23.79 -19.20 -9.13
C VAL A 450 23.83 -18.67 -10.57
N SER A 451 23.62 -19.50 -11.59
CA SER A 451 23.67 -19.05 -13.00
C SER A 451 22.32 -18.57 -13.54
N GLN A 452 21.27 -18.56 -12.71
CA GLN A 452 19.95 -18.10 -13.09
C GLN A 452 19.33 -17.25 -11.97
N PRO A 453 18.51 -16.25 -12.32
CA PRO A 453 17.75 -15.47 -11.35
C PRO A 453 16.83 -16.34 -10.48
N LEU A 454 16.74 -16.03 -9.19
CA LEU A 454 15.82 -16.67 -8.25
C LEU A 454 14.55 -15.82 -8.13
N ARG A 455 13.43 -16.35 -8.60
CA ARG A 455 12.11 -15.78 -8.38
C ARG A 455 11.41 -16.47 -7.23
N VAL A 456 10.84 -15.70 -6.32
CA VAL A 456 9.98 -16.20 -5.24
C VAL A 456 8.59 -15.61 -5.40
N ILE A 457 7.58 -16.46 -5.38
CA ILE A 457 6.19 -16.12 -5.67
C ILE A 457 5.35 -16.54 -4.46
N VAL A 458 4.53 -15.65 -3.95
CA VAL A 458 3.52 -15.99 -2.94
C VAL A 458 2.13 -15.82 -3.54
N THR A 459 1.24 -16.76 -3.21
CA THR A 459 -0.17 -16.67 -3.57
C THR A 459 -1.03 -16.84 -2.33
N SER A 460 -2.13 -16.09 -2.23
CA SER A 460 -3.02 -16.08 -1.08
C SER A 460 -4.48 -16.07 -1.53
N GLU A 461 -5.31 -16.94 -0.95
CA GLU A 461 -6.75 -16.94 -1.16
C GLU A 461 -7.46 -15.71 -0.59
N ARG A 462 -6.86 -15.10 0.44
CA ARG A 462 -7.39 -13.95 1.16
C ARG A 462 -6.48 -12.76 0.95
N ASP A 463 -7.04 -11.56 1.09
CA ASP A 463 -6.24 -10.34 1.13
C ASP A 463 -5.16 -10.50 2.22
N PRO A 464 -3.86 -10.44 1.85
CA PRO A 464 -2.78 -10.59 2.81
C PRO A 464 -2.59 -9.35 3.70
N GLY A 465 -3.34 -8.28 3.45
CA GLY A 465 -3.20 -7.00 4.12
C GLY A 465 -1.81 -6.42 3.92
N LEU A 466 -1.18 -6.03 5.03
CA LEU A 466 0.11 -5.32 5.05
C LEU A 466 1.32 -6.26 4.99
N ALA A 467 1.10 -7.55 4.74
CA ALA A 467 2.21 -8.51 4.65
C ALA A 467 3.07 -8.25 3.40
N SER A 468 4.38 -8.34 3.58
CA SER A 468 5.41 -8.19 2.55
C SER A 468 6.20 -9.49 2.39
N LEU A 469 6.73 -9.71 1.19
CA LEU A 469 7.63 -10.82 0.91
C LEU A 469 9.08 -10.34 1.06
N VAL A 470 9.80 -10.94 2.01
CA VAL A 470 11.20 -10.64 2.32
C VAL A 470 12.04 -11.91 2.20
N LEU A 471 13.26 -11.78 1.68
CA LEU A 471 14.19 -12.89 1.51
C LEU A 471 15.39 -12.70 2.45
N PHE A 472 15.83 -13.78 3.08
CA PHE A 472 17.08 -13.83 3.84
C PHE A 472 18.09 -14.68 3.09
N ALA A 473 19.25 -14.09 2.80
CA ALA A 473 20.37 -14.77 2.16
C ALA A 473 21.06 -15.76 3.13
N PRO A 474 21.95 -16.64 2.62
CA PRO A 474 22.61 -17.66 3.45
C PRO A 474 23.49 -17.11 4.58
N ASP A 475 23.96 -15.87 4.45
CA ASP A 475 24.71 -15.15 5.49
C ASP A 475 23.82 -14.50 6.56
N GLY A 476 22.49 -14.63 6.42
CA GLY A 476 21.50 -14.02 7.30
C GLY A 476 21.10 -12.60 6.89
N SER A 477 21.72 -12.01 5.86
CA SER A 477 21.37 -10.66 5.40
C SER A 477 19.96 -10.64 4.82
N GLN A 478 19.21 -9.59 5.17
CA GLN A 478 17.87 -9.36 4.63
C GLN A 478 17.96 -8.67 3.28
N ILE A 479 17.19 -9.18 2.32
CA ILE A 479 17.05 -8.62 0.98
C ILE A 479 15.57 -8.28 0.76
N THR A 480 15.32 -7.06 0.30
CA THR A 480 13.99 -6.53 -0.04
C THR A 480 13.95 -6.13 -1.51
N PRO A 481 13.85 -7.09 -2.45
CA PRO A 481 13.71 -6.77 -3.86
C PRO A 481 12.40 -6.04 -4.13
N VAL A 482 12.31 -5.39 -5.29
CA VAL A 482 11.06 -4.78 -5.78
C VAL A 482 9.96 -5.85 -5.83
N GLN A 483 8.83 -5.57 -5.18
CA GLN A 483 7.69 -6.48 -5.16
C GLN A 483 6.75 -6.18 -6.32
N HIS A 484 6.46 -7.20 -7.11
CA HIS A 484 5.44 -7.15 -8.15
C HIS A 484 4.13 -7.71 -7.60
N VAL A 485 3.15 -6.84 -7.30
CA VAL A 485 1.85 -7.20 -6.71
C VAL A 485 0.80 -7.40 -7.80
N LEU A 486 0.01 -8.48 -7.72
CA LEU A 486 -1.11 -8.82 -8.59
C LEU A 486 -2.45 -8.49 -7.91
N ASP A 487 -3.50 -8.20 -8.67
CA ASP A 487 -4.77 -7.65 -8.18
C ASP A 487 -5.62 -8.70 -7.47
N GLY A 488 -5.59 -9.95 -7.95
CA GLY A 488 -6.35 -11.07 -7.38
C GLY A 488 -7.89 -10.93 -7.45
N PRO A 489 -8.63 -11.88 -6.82
CA PRO A 489 -8.13 -13.10 -6.16
C PRO A 489 -7.67 -14.19 -7.16
N PRO A 490 -6.65 -15.01 -6.83
CA PRO A 490 -5.87 -14.98 -5.59
C PRO A 490 -4.94 -13.77 -5.52
N HIS A 491 -4.78 -13.21 -4.33
CA HIS A 491 -3.84 -12.12 -4.09
C HIS A 491 -2.44 -12.69 -4.16
N SER A 492 -1.65 -12.19 -5.09
CA SER A 492 -0.36 -12.79 -5.39
C SER A 492 0.69 -11.69 -5.52
N ARG A 493 1.92 -12.02 -5.17
CA ARG A 493 3.06 -11.14 -5.43
C ARG A 493 4.31 -11.96 -5.66
N TRP A 494 5.29 -11.37 -6.33
CA TRP A 494 6.56 -12.02 -6.56
C TRP A 494 7.71 -11.03 -6.50
N VAL A 495 8.88 -11.57 -6.21
CA VAL A 495 10.17 -10.86 -6.15
C VAL A 495 11.19 -11.65 -6.93
N GLU A 496 12.26 -10.98 -7.34
CA GLU A 496 13.37 -11.61 -8.03
C GLU A 496 14.72 -11.16 -7.48
N VAL A 497 15.63 -12.12 -7.35
CA VAL A 497 17.05 -11.89 -7.08
C VAL A 497 17.81 -12.23 -8.37
N PRO A 498 18.35 -11.24 -9.10
CA PRO A 498 18.98 -11.47 -10.39
C PRO A 498 20.19 -12.43 -10.33
N VAL A 499 20.99 -12.32 -9.26
CA VAL A 499 22.19 -13.15 -9.07
C VAL A 499 22.18 -13.68 -7.63
N PRO A 500 21.54 -14.84 -7.38
CA PRO A 500 21.48 -15.41 -6.04
C PRO A 500 22.81 -16.07 -5.65
N THR A 501 23.23 -15.91 -4.40
CA THR A 501 24.37 -16.65 -3.83
C THR A 501 23.99 -18.10 -3.51
N ALA A 502 24.97 -19.00 -3.59
CA ALA A 502 24.77 -20.40 -3.24
C ALA A 502 24.57 -20.57 -1.72
N GLY A 503 23.62 -21.41 -1.33
CA GLY A 503 23.32 -21.67 0.07
C GLY A 503 21.82 -21.76 0.35
N ARG A 504 21.48 -21.79 1.64
CA ARG A 504 20.08 -21.85 2.11
C ARG A 504 19.54 -20.44 2.28
N TRP A 505 18.57 -20.09 1.46
CA TRP A 505 17.77 -18.88 1.57
C TRP A 505 16.51 -19.16 2.39
N THR A 506 15.95 -18.13 3.02
CA THR A 506 14.64 -18.20 3.67
C THR A 506 13.73 -17.10 3.14
N ALA A 507 12.62 -17.49 2.54
CA ALA A 507 11.57 -16.57 2.12
C ALA A 507 10.52 -16.46 3.23
N VAL A 508 10.18 -15.24 3.64
CA VAL A 508 9.19 -14.97 4.68
C VAL A 508 8.16 -13.99 4.15
N PHE A 509 6.89 -14.36 4.26
CA PHE A 509 5.75 -13.50 3.94
C PHE A 509 5.02 -13.11 5.22
N ALA A 510 5.19 -11.87 5.68
CA ALA A 510 4.74 -11.43 7.01
C ALA A 510 4.48 -9.92 7.11
N ASP A 511 3.77 -9.50 8.17
CA ASP A 511 3.78 -8.12 8.69
C ASP A 511 4.32 -8.21 10.12
N GLY A 512 5.60 -7.89 10.33
CA GLY A 512 6.26 -8.09 11.62
C GLY A 512 6.29 -9.55 12.05
N ASP A 513 5.79 -9.82 13.25
CA ASP A 513 5.67 -11.15 13.84
C ASP A 513 4.48 -11.97 13.29
N LEU A 514 3.61 -11.35 12.50
CA LEU A 514 2.48 -12.03 11.88
C LEU A 514 2.91 -12.75 10.59
N VAL A 515 3.57 -13.89 10.75
CA VAL A 515 4.03 -14.73 9.64
C VAL A 515 2.84 -15.46 8.98
N ARG A 516 2.68 -15.25 7.67
CA ARG A 516 1.61 -15.85 6.86
C ARG A 516 2.10 -17.07 6.08
N ALA A 517 3.33 -17.04 5.61
CA ALA A 517 4.00 -18.17 4.96
C ALA A 517 5.52 -18.04 5.09
N CYS A 518 6.21 -19.17 5.13
CA CYS A 518 7.66 -19.22 5.14
C CYS A 518 8.15 -20.46 4.37
N GLU A 519 9.21 -20.31 3.58
CA GLU A 519 9.84 -21.40 2.84
C GLU A 519 11.38 -21.30 2.90
N HIS A 520 12.04 -22.44 3.03
CA HIS A 520 13.49 -22.53 2.85
C HIS A 520 13.84 -22.97 1.43
N ILE A 521 14.74 -22.24 0.79
CA ILE A 521 15.11 -22.41 -0.61
C ILE A 521 16.59 -22.74 -0.70
N GLN A 522 16.94 -23.89 -1.27
CA GLN A 522 18.33 -24.24 -1.53
C GLN A 522 18.77 -23.75 -2.91
N VAL A 523 19.78 -22.89 -2.96
CA VAL A 523 20.45 -22.45 -4.19
C VAL A 523 21.76 -23.20 -4.35
N ALA A 524 21.94 -23.89 -5.48
CA ALA A 524 23.14 -24.67 -5.79
C ALA A 524 24.23 -23.84 -6.47
N LYS A 525 25.50 -24.24 -6.33
CA LYS A 525 26.64 -23.62 -7.03
C LYS A 525 26.65 -23.89 -8.54
N HIS A 526 26.06 -25.00 -8.96
CA HIS A 526 26.04 -25.43 -10.35
C HIS A 526 24.62 -25.87 -10.75
N PRO A 527 24.24 -25.70 -12.03
CA PRO A 527 22.99 -26.23 -12.54
C PRO A 527 22.91 -27.75 -12.33
N ALA A 528 21.71 -28.25 -12.02
CA ALA A 528 21.48 -29.68 -11.93
C ALA A 528 21.63 -30.32 -13.32
N GLN A 529 22.32 -31.46 -13.39
CA GLN A 529 22.36 -32.26 -14.62
C GLN A 529 20.95 -32.76 -14.96
N GLN A 530 20.61 -32.71 -16.24
CA GLN A 530 19.33 -33.21 -16.74
C GLN A 530 19.34 -34.74 -16.68
N SER A 531 18.36 -35.34 -16.01
CA SER A 531 18.18 -36.78 -16.07
C SER A 531 17.68 -37.18 -17.46
N PRO A 532 18.23 -38.25 -18.06
CA PRO A 532 17.71 -38.80 -19.30
C PRO A 532 16.24 -39.16 -19.16
N ARG A 533 15.47 -38.91 -20.22
CA ARG A 533 14.07 -39.30 -20.30
C ARG A 533 13.95 -40.79 -20.65
N SER A 534 12.96 -41.48 -20.08
CA SER A 534 12.59 -42.85 -20.49
C SER A 534 11.92 -42.84 -21.87
N ILE A 535 12.38 -43.70 -22.79
CA ILE A 535 11.89 -43.75 -24.18
C ILE A 535 11.52 -45.21 -24.53
N PRO A 536 10.28 -45.49 -24.96
CA PRO A 536 9.13 -44.57 -25.00
C PRO A 536 8.61 -44.26 -23.57
N GLY A 537 8.02 -43.08 -23.35
CA GLY A 537 7.58 -42.67 -22.01
C GLY A 537 6.55 -41.52 -22.01
N PRO A 538 5.94 -41.18 -20.86
CA PRO A 538 4.85 -40.21 -20.77
C PRO A 538 5.31 -38.80 -21.16
N ALA A 539 4.54 -38.01 -21.91
CA ALA A 539 4.90 -36.63 -22.32
C ALA A 539 5.55 -35.83 -21.16
N TRP A 540 5.00 -35.94 -19.95
CA TRP A 540 5.76 -35.74 -18.71
C TRP A 540 5.21 -36.59 -17.57
N LYS A 541 6.09 -37.10 -16.70
CA LYS A 541 5.68 -37.80 -15.47
C LYS A 541 5.09 -36.81 -14.46
N ALA A 542 3.89 -37.07 -13.95
CA ALA A 542 3.28 -36.26 -12.89
C ALA A 542 3.97 -36.53 -11.54
N SER A 543 4.31 -35.47 -10.81
CA SER A 543 4.89 -35.53 -9.46
C SER A 543 4.28 -34.52 -8.49
N ARG A 544 3.40 -33.64 -8.98
CA ARG A 544 2.58 -32.73 -8.16
C ARG A 544 1.10 -32.97 -8.41
N ARG A 545 0.26 -32.39 -7.56
CA ARG A 545 -1.21 -32.52 -7.63
C ARG A 545 -1.85 -31.15 -7.82
N TRP A 546 -2.98 -31.13 -8.52
CA TRP A 546 -3.86 -29.97 -8.52
C TRP A 546 -4.52 -29.85 -7.15
N GLU A 547 -4.03 -28.88 -6.40
CA GLU A 547 -4.44 -28.47 -5.06
C GLU A 547 -4.67 -26.96 -5.06
N ARG A 548 -5.17 -26.43 -3.94
CA ARG A 548 -5.60 -25.03 -3.92
C ARG A 548 -4.48 -24.02 -4.19
N ASP A 549 -3.30 -24.30 -3.67
CA ASP A 549 -2.06 -23.56 -3.89
C ASP A 549 -1.63 -23.56 -5.36
N THR A 550 -1.67 -24.71 -6.03
CA THR A 550 -1.31 -24.82 -7.46
C THR A 550 -2.34 -24.18 -8.39
N GLU A 551 -3.63 -24.23 -8.04
CA GLU A 551 -4.67 -23.47 -8.74
C GLU A 551 -4.48 -21.96 -8.54
N ASN A 552 -4.09 -21.53 -7.33
CA ASN A 552 -3.79 -20.13 -7.08
C ASN A 552 -2.57 -19.67 -7.89
N LEU A 553 -1.52 -20.48 -7.96
CA LEU A 553 -0.34 -20.19 -8.77
C LEU A 553 -0.66 -20.18 -10.27
N TYR A 554 -1.57 -21.03 -10.75
CA TYR A 554 -2.04 -20.98 -12.14
C TYR A 554 -2.74 -19.65 -12.44
N SER A 555 -3.61 -19.18 -11.56
CA SER A 555 -4.22 -17.85 -11.71
C SER A 555 -3.18 -16.74 -11.69
N ALA A 556 -2.21 -16.77 -10.77
CA ALA A 556 -1.14 -15.78 -10.73
C ALA A 556 -0.29 -15.77 -12.01
N PHE A 557 -0.01 -16.95 -12.56
CA PHE A 557 0.69 -17.12 -13.83
C PHE A 557 -0.09 -16.48 -14.98
N VAL A 558 -1.38 -16.78 -15.14
CA VAL A 558 -2.20 -16.21 -16.22
C VAL A 558 -2.31 -14.69 -16.08
N GLU A 559 -2.52 -14.19 -14.85
CA GLU A 559 -2.62 -12.75 -14.60
C GLU A 559 -1.33 -12.01 -14.96
N GLN A 560 -0.17 -12.50 -14.51
CA GLN A 560 1.12 -11.90 -14.84
C GLN A 560 1.44 -12.01 -16.33
N LEU A 561 1.11 -13.14 -16.97
CA LEU A 561 1.40 -13.37 -18.39
C LEU A 561 0.75 -12.31 -19.28
N PHE A 562 -0.50 -11.93 -18.96
CA PHE A 562 -1.28 -10.93 -19.71
C PHE A 562 -1.34 -9.56 -19.03
N ARG A 563 -0.41 -9.28 -18.11
CA ARG A 563 -0.32 -7.99 -17.40
C ARG A 563 0.40 -6.96 -18.27
N GLU A 564 -0.18 -5.77 -18.44
CA GLU A 564 0.39 -4.65 -19.22
C GLU A 564 -0.07 -3.29 -18.67
N PRO A 565 0.55 -2.16 -19.10
CA PRO A 565 0.18 -0.81 -18.69
C PRO A 565 -1.30 -0.51 -18.96
N ALA A 566 -1.87 0.37 -18.14
CA ALA A 566 -3.28 0.75 -18.25
C ALA A 566 -3.58 1.43 -19.60
N GLY A 567 -4.70 1.09 -20.24
CA GLY A 567 -5.32 1.95 -21.25
C GLY A 567 -5.85 1.25 -22.50
N GLU A 568 -5.14 0.28 -23.08
CA GLU A 568 -5.45 -0.20 -24.43
C GLU A 568 -5.51 -1.72 -24.59
N ASP A 569 -6.28 -2.17 -25.57
CA ASP A 569 -6.32 -3.57 -26.02
C ASP A 569 -5.01 -3.86 -26.77
N ILE A 570 -4.21 -4.78 -26.23
CA ILE A 570 -2.90 -5.17 -26.78
C ILE A 570 -3.05 -6.49 -27.52
N THR A 571 -2.35 -6.60 -28.65
CA THR A 571 -2.28 -7.82 -29.45
C THR A 571 -0.83 -8.24 -29.63
N TRP A 572 -0.56 -9.53 -29.44
CA TRP A 572 0.72 -10.17 -29.70
C TRP A 572 0.62 -11.05 -30.95
N PRO A 573 1.73 -11.24 -31.69
CA PRO A 573 1.72 -12.03 -32.92
C PRO A 573 1.34 -13.50 -32.69
N HIS A 574 1.73 -14.08 -31.55
CA HIS A 574 1.36 -15.44 -31.15
C HIS A 574 1.66 -15.70 -29.67
N LEU A 575 1.10 -16.78 -29.09
CA LEU A 575 1.31 -17.13 -27.67
C LEU A 575 2.79 -17.31 -27.32
N GLN A 576 3.61 -17.85 -28.24
CA GLN A 576 5.05 -17.99 -28.02
C GLN A 576 5.77 -16.67 -27.76
N ALA A 577 5.29 -15.53 -28.29
CA ALA A 577 5.89 -14.23 -28.05
C ALA A 577 5.69 -13.84 -26.57
N VAL A 578 4.49 -14.09 -26.05
CA VAL A 578 4.13 -13.79 -24.66
C VAL A 578 4.83 -14.71 -23.67
N ILE A 579 4.85 -16.03 -23.93
CA ILE A 579 5.53 -17.02 -23.06
C ILE A 579 7.05 -16.86 -23.10
N GLY A 580 7.60 -16.40 -24.24
CA GLY A 580 9.02 -16.14 -24.43
C GLY A 580 9.54 -14.90 -23.69
N GLU A 581 8.66 -14.03 -23.19
CA GLU A 581 9.03 -12.85 -22.42
C GLU A 581 9.22 -13.19 -20.94
N ARG A 582 10.47 -13.11 -20.48
CA ARG A 582 10.88 -13.46 -19.11
C ARG A 582 10.13 -12.69 -18.01
N GLU A 583 9.83 -11.42 -18.24
CA GLU A 583 9.14 -10.56 -17.27
C GLU A 583 7.64 -10.90 -17.14
N ARG A 584 7.03 -11.48 -18.18
CA ARG A 584 5.63 -11.94 -18.18
C ARG A 584 5.48 -13.34 -17.60
N ASN A 585 6.46 -14.18 -17.83
CA ASN A 585 6.35 -15.59 -17.54
C ASN A 585 6.92 -15.91 -16.17
N LEU A 586 6.04 -16.08 -15.16
CA LEU A 586 6.43 -16.44 -13.78
C LEU A 586 7.32 -17.70 -13.71
N LEU A 587 7.18 -18.62 -14.67
CA LEU A 587 7.87 -19.91 -14.73
C LEU A 587 8.88 -19.99 -15.88
N TYR A 588 9.41 -18.84 -16.31
CA TYR A 588 10.46 -18.78 -17.33
C TYR A 588 11.68 -19.60 -16.89
N ASP A 589 12.12 -20.51 -17.77
CA ASP A 589 13.19 -21.49 -17.56
C ASP A 589 13.08 -22.26 -16.24
N HIS A 590 11.85 -22.52 -15.78
CA HIS A 590 11.60 -23.15 -14.49
C HIS A 590 12.26 -24.52 -14.32
N ARG A 591 12.36 -25.32 -15.40
CA ARG A 591 12.99 -26.64 -15.33
C ARG A 591 14.38 -26.62 -15.94
N LEU A 592 14.51 -26.09 -17.15
CA LEU A 592 15.73 -26.12 -17.94
C LEU A 592 16.02 -24.75 -18.54
N PRO A 593 17.29 -24.31 -18.60
CA PRO A 593 17.68 -23.09 -19.31
C PRO A 593 17.28 -23.14 -20.80
N GLY A 594 16.74 -22.04 -21.31
CA GLY A 594 16.30 -21.85 -22.68
C GLY A 594 15.18 -22.80 -23.13
N GLU A 595 14.36 -23.32 -22.21
CA GLU A 595 13.27 -24.24 -22.60
C GLU A 595 12.08 -23.51 -23.22
N ASP A 596 11.79 -22.30 -22.75
CA ASP A 596 10.63 -21.52 -23.19
C ASP A 596 10.77 -20.97 -24.60
N SER A 597 11.99 -20.67 -25.04
CA SER A 597 12.26 -20.17 -26.40
C SER A 597 12.11 -21.23 -27.50
N ARG A 598 11.90 -22.49 -27.13
CA ARG A 598 11.89 -23.65 -28.06
C ARG A 598 10.53 -24.31 -28.24
N LEU A 599 9.45 -23.73 -27.69
CA LEU A 599 8.13 -24.38 -27.62
C LEU A 599 7.27 -24.16 -28.87
N ASP A 600 7.36 -23.02 -29.53
CA ASP A 600 6.68 -22.73 -30.81
C ASP A 600 5.15 -22.92 -30.68
N LEU A 601 4.54 -22.15 -29.77
CA LEU A 601 3.13 -22.22 -29.39
C LEU A 601 2.27 -21.18 -30.13
N GLU A 602 1.39 -21.66 -30.99
CA GLU A 602 0.48 -20.85 -31.83
C GLU A 602 -0.97 -21.41 -31.73
N PRO A 603 -1.67 -21.18 -30.61
CA PRO A 603 -3.06 -21.62 -30.44
C PRO A 603 -4.05 -20.79 -31.24
N ASP A 604 -5.21 -21.35 -31.57
CA ASP A 604 -6.42 -20.57 -31.84
C ASP A 604 -7.24 -20.28 -30.55
N CYS A 605 -8.40 -19.64 -30.67
CA CYS A 605 -9.25 -19.32 -29.52
C CYS A 605 -9.63 -20.55 -28.68
N ALA A 606 -9.92 -21.69 -29.33
CA ALA A 606 -10.36 -22.90 -28.67
C ALA A 606 -9.20 -23.60 -27.95
N ASP A 607 -8.01 -23.54 -28.53
CA ASP A 607 -6.84 -24.20 -27.99
C ASP A 607 -6.17 -23.40 -26.86
N LEU A 608 -6.21 -22.07 -26.90
CA LEU A 608 -5.55 -21.18 -25.94
C LEU A 608 -5.72 -21.60 -24.47
N PRO A 609 -6.93 -21.84 -23.93
CA PRO A 609 -7.09 -22.30 -22.56
C PRO A 609 -6.34 -23.61 -22.27
N TYR A 610 -6.39 -24.56 -23.19
CA TYR A 610 -5.71 -25.85 -23.07
C TYR A 610 -4.19 -25.70 -23.14
N PHE A 611 -3.66 -24.87 -24.05
CA PHE A 611 -2.24 -24.58 -24.12
C PHE A 611 -1.70 -23.95 -22.84
N LEU A 612 -2.39 -22.95 -22.28
CA LEU A 612 -2.00 -22.33 -21.01
C LEU A 612 -1.99 -23.34 -19.86
N ARG A 613 -3.03 -24.18 -19.76
CA ARG A 613 -3.14 -25.21 -18.73
C ARG A 613 -2.09 -26.29 -18.89
N ALA A 614 -1.82 -26.74 -20.12
CA ALA A 614 -0.82 -27.73 -20.44
C ALA A 614 0.60 -27.24 -20.16
N TYR A 615 0.92 -26.02 -20.60
CA TYR A 615 2.19 -25.37 -20.33
C TYR A 615 2.47 -25.32 -18.83
N PHE A 616 1.52 -24.79 -18.04
CA PHE A 616 1.66 -24.70 -16.60
C PHE A 616 1.79 -26.09 -15.94
N ALA A 617 0.98 -27.06 -16.37
CA ALA A 617 1.04 -28.43 -15.87
C ALA A 617 2.39 -29.10 -16.18
N TRP A 618 2.96 -28.88 -17.36
CA TRP A 618 4.26 -29.39 -17.75
C TRP A 618 5.39 -28.80 -16.89
N LYS A 619 5.39 -27.47 -16.69
CA LYS A 619 6.38 -26.80 -15.83
C LYS A 619 6.41 -27.39 -14.41
N LEU A 620 5.23 -27.53 -13.79
CA LEU A 620 5.08 -28.00 -12.42
C LEU A 620 4.96 -29.52 -12.27
N ARG A 621 4.94 -30.29 -13.36
CA ARG A 621 4.69 -31.74 -13.39
C ARG A 621 3.35 -32.11 -12.72
N LEU A 622 2.30 -31.36 -13.05
CA LEU A 622 0.92 -31.66 -12.69
C LEU A 622 0.30 -32.61 -13.73
N PRO A 623 -0.67 -33.45 -13.34
CA PRO A 623 -1.41 -34.26 -14.31
C PRO A 623 -2.32 -33.37 -15.17
N LEU A 624 -2.52 -33.77 -16.42
CA LEU A 624 -3.40 -33.12 -17.37
C LEU A 624 -4.11 -34.19 -18.20
N VAL A 625 -5.42 -34.02 -18.35
CA VAL A 625 -6.23 -34.81 -19.27
C VAL A 625 -7.10 -33.90 -20.13
N TYR A 626 -7.49 -34.39 -21.30
CA TYR A 626 -8.45 -33.73 -22.19
C TYR A 626 -9.23 -34.78 -22.98
N ARG A 627 -10.39 -34.40 -23.51
CA ARG A 627 -11.29 -35.28 -24.27
C ARG A 627 -11.53 -34.76 -25.68
N ALA A 628 -11.79 -35.68 -26.60
CA ALA A 628 -12.42 -35.35 -27.87
C ALA A 628 -13.91 -35.11 -27.63
N CYS A 629 -14.51 -34.13 -28.32
CA CYS A 629 -15.94 -33.87 -28.21
C CYS A 629 -16.56 -33.71 -29.60
N THR A 630 -17.89 -33.84 -29.68
CA THR A 630 -18.63 -33.56 -30.91
C THR A 630 -18.80 -32.06 -31.11
N ARG A 631 -18.96 -31.59 -32.35
CA ARG A 631 -19.16 -30.16 -32.67
C ARG A 631 -20.54 -29.59 -32.28
N GLY A 632 -21.46 -30.44 -31.81
CA GLY A 632 -22.88 -30.11 -31.66
C GLY A 632 -23.58 -29.87 -33.01
N ARG A 633 -24.91 -29.95 -33.03
CA ARG A 633 -25.79 -29.68 -34.17
C ARG A 633 -26.97 -28.83 -33.70
N LYS A 634 -27.81 -28.37 -34.63
CA LYS A 634 -28.95 -27.48 -34.34
C LYS A 634 -29.82 -27.93 -33.16
N ASP A 635 -30.02 -29.23 -33.00
CA ASP A 635 -30.88 -29.83 -31.97
C ASP A 635 -30.12 -30.84 -31.08
N GLU A 636 -28.78 -30.87 -31.17
CA GLU A 636 -27.95 -31.83 -30.43
C GLU A 636 -26.75 -31.11 -29.81
N PRO A 637 -26.64 -31.06 -28.46
CA PRO A 637 -25.54 -30.37 -27.81
C PRO A 637 -24.21 -31.10 -28.02
N PRO A 638 -23.06 -30.39 -27.96
CA PRO A 638 -21.75 -31.01 -27.89
C PRO A 638 -21.66 -32.03 -26.74
N ARG A 639 -21.12 -33.22 -27.02
CA ARG A 639 -20.86 -34.28 -26.03
C ARG A 639 -19.42 -34.75 -26.16
N CYS A 640 -18.76 -34.98 -25.04
CA CYS A 640 -17.40 -35.51 -25.06
C CYS A 640 -17.40 -37.04 -25.09
N GLU A 641 -16.43 -37.59 -25.81
CA GLU A 641 -16.24 -39.03 -25.92
C GLU A 641 -15.72 -39.61 -24.59
N PRO A 642 -15.98 -40.91 -24.31
CA PRO A 642 -15.44 -41.57 -23.13
C PRO A 642 -13.91 -41.64 -23.10
N THR A 643 -13.27 -41.59 -24.27
CA THR A 643 -11.81 -41.66 -24.42
C THR A 643 -11.15 -40.43 -23.80
N VAL A 644 -10.23 -40.67 -22.86
CA VAL A 644 -9.45 -39.63 -22.18
C VAL A 644 -8.02 -39.68 -22.68
N PHE A 645 -7.53 -38.56 -23.19
CA PHE A 645 -6.11 -38.36 -23.53
C PHE A 645 -5.41 -37.75 -22.33
N ALA A 646 -4.18 -38.19 -22.05
CA ALA A 646 -3.44 -37.72 -20.88
C ALA A 646 -1.99 -37.35 -21.21
N ASN A 647 -1.38 -36.55 -20.33
CA ASN A 647 0.07 -36.31 -20.38
C ASN A 647 0.91 -37.57 -20.13
N LEU A 648 0.26 -38.67 -19.74
CA LEU A 648 0.86 -39.98 -19.52
C LEU A 648 0.93 -40.83 -20.79
N ASP A 649 0.25 -40.40 -21.85
CA ASP A 649 0.33 -41.05 -23.15
C ASP A 649 1.79 -41.13 -23.61
N SER A 650 2.14 -42.29 -24.19
CA SER A 650 3.49 -42.61 -24.63
C SER A 650 3.96 -41.66 -25.74
N ALA A 651 5.11 -41.04 -25.53
CA ALA A 651 5.79 -40.16 -26.47
C ALA A 651 7.21 -40.70 -26.76
N PRO A 652 7.60 -40.81 -28.05
CA PRO A 652 8.89 -41.36 -28.46
C PRO A 652 10.03 -40.33 -28.42
N ASP A 653 9.73 -39.06 -28.11
CA ASP A 653 10.69 -37.97 -28.23
C ASP A 653 11.80 -38.04 -27.18
N VAL A 654 13.03 -37.74 -27.62
CA VAL A 654 14.27 -37.89 -26.82
C VAL A 654 14.47 -36.79 -25.77
N ASN A 655 13.73 -35.69 -25.86
CA ASN A 655 13.84 -34.57 -24.91
C ASN A 655 12.46 -34.04 -24.52
N ASP A 656 12.39 -33.46 -23.31
CA ASP A 656 11.13 -33.03 -22.70
C ASP A 656 10.41 -31.91 -23.49
N VAL A 657 11.16 -31.01 -24.15
CA VAL A 657 10.59 -29.93 -24.96
C VAL A 657 9.90 -30.49 -26.20
N ALA A 658 10.55 -31.43 -26.91
CA ALA A 658 9.96 -32.09 -28.07
C ALA A 658 8.74 -32.94 -27.71
N ALA A 659 8.80 -33.67 -26.58
CA ALA A 659 7.66 -34.43 -26.06
C ALA A 659 6.46 -33.52 -25.74
N PHE A 660 6.70 -32.37 -25.11
CA PHE A 660 5.67 -31.38 -24.85
C PHE A 660 5.07 -30.79 -26.13
N ARG A 661 5.90 -30.43 -27.13
CA ARG A 661 5.40 -29.95 -28.44
C ARG A 661 4.55 -30.98 -29.16
N ARG A 662 4.92 -32.26 -29.10
CA ARG A 662 4.09 -33.34 -29.66
C ARG A 662 2.75 -33.42 -28.94
N PHE A 663 2.77 -33.36 -27.61
CA PHE A 663 1.58 -33.40 -26.79
C PHE A 663 0.62 -32.25 -27.13
N THR A 664 1.13 -31.02 -27.20
CA THR A 664 0.30 -29.84 -27.50
C THR A 664 -0.25 -29.85 -28.93
N ARG A 665 0.53 -30.29 -29.92
CA ARG A 665 0.02 -30.48 -31.30
C ARG A 665 -1.10 -31.52 -31.37
N ARG A 666 -0.97 -32.64 -30.65
CA ARG A 666 -2.03 -33.65 -30.58
C ARG A 666 -3.29 -33.08 -29.93
N MET A 667 -3.12 -32.33 -28.85
CA MET A 667 -4.20 -31.68 -28.13
C MET A 667 -4.95 -30.69 -29.02
N ALA A 668 -4.25 -29.78 -29.72
CA ALA A 668 -4.84 -28.86 -30.69
C ALA A 668 -5.57 -29.56 -31.84
N GLY A 669 -5.08 -30.73 -32.29
CA GLY A 669 -5.79 -31.56 -33.27
C GLY A 669 -7.02 -32.31 -32.73
N THR A 670 -7.27 -32.26 -31.42
CA THR A 670 -8.34 -33.02 -30.74
C THR A 670 -9.42 -32.10 -30.19
N VAL A 671 -9.03 -31.02 -29.52
CA VAL A 671 -9.97 -30.04 -28.96
C VAL A 671 -10.40 -29.05 -30.05
N HIS A 672 -11.57 -28.46 -29.87
CA HIS A 672 -12.09 -27.40 -30.72
C HIS A 672 -13.11 -26.55 -29.95
N SER A 673 -13.66 -25.52 -30.58
CA SER A 673 -14.57 -24.54 -29.99
C SER A 673 -15.83 -25.08 -29.31
N SER A 674 -16.16 -26.37 -29.48
CA SER A 674 -17.33 -26.99 -28.82
C SER A 674 -16.97 -27.79 -27.57
N SER A 675 -15.70 -28.16 -27.39
CA SER A 675 -15.20 -28.82 -26.16
C SER A 675 -15.55 -28.01 -24.90
N PRO A 676 -15.39 -26.68 -24.86
CA PRO A 676 -15.82 -25.89 -23.71
C PRO A 676 -17.31 -25.52 -23.74
N ARG A 677 -18.11 -25.93 -24.73
CA ARG A 677 -19.55 -25.60 -24.87
C ARG A 677 -20.49 -26.78 -24.61
N THR A 678 -19.99 -27.84 -23.98
CA THR A 678 -20.84 -28.93 -23.46
C THR A 678 -21.84 -28.41 -22.43
N LEU A 679 -22.94 -29.13 -22.25
CA LEU A 679 -24.03 -28.71 -21.37
C LEU A 679 -23.57 -28.54 -19.91
N PRO A 680 -24.15 -27.61 -19.14
CA PRO A 680 -23.76 -27.35 -17.76
C PRO A 680 -23.85 -28.56 -16.81
N ASN A 681 -24.75 -29.50 -17.12
CA ASN A 681 -25.00 -30.72 -16.34
C ASN A 681 -24.27 -31.96 -16.88
N ASP A 682 -23.42 -31.81 -17.90
CA ASP A 682 -22.62 -32.93 -18.42
C ASP A 682 -21.35 -33.12 -17.59
N ASP A 683 -21.29 -34.25 -16.87
CA ASP A 683 -20.17 -34.62 -16.00
C ASP A 683 -18.98 -35.24 -16.73
N HIS A 684 -19.14 -35.64 -17.99
CA HIS A 684 -18.09 -36.27 -18.79
C HIS A 684 -17.27 -35.25 -19.60
N THR A 685 -16.97 -34.11 -18.99
CA THR A 685 -16.39 -32.94 -19.67
C THR A 685 -15.09 -32.49 -19.00
N ASP A 686 -14.27 -31.71 -19.70
CA ASP A 686 -13.01 -31.20 -19.11
C ASP A 686 -13.23 -29.98 -18.20
N LEU A 687 -14.37 -29.31 -18.35
CA LEU A 687 -14.72 -28.05 -17.69
C LEU A 687 -16.07 -28.15 -16.96
N TYR A 688 -16.28 -27.33 -15.94
CA TYR A 688 -17.55 -27.23 -15.21
C TYR A 688 -18.00 -25.76 -15.11
N PRO A 689 -19.31 -25.46 -15.07
CA PRO A 689 -19.81 -24.09 -14.99
C PRO A 689 -19.41 -23.40 -13.68
N LEU A 690 -19.07 -22.11 -13.77
CA LEU A 690 -18.75 -21.27 -12.63
C LEU A 690 -19.90 -20.32 -12.27
N ARG A 691 -20.12 -20.13 -10.97
CA ARG A 691 -21.00 -19.06 -10.48
C ARG A 691 -20.41 -17.70 -10.84
N MET A 692 -21.25 -16.78 -11.32
CA MET A 692 -20.84 -15.39 -11.58
C MET A 692 -20.55 -14.64 -10.27
N SER A 693 -19.29 -14.71 -9.84
CA SER A 693 -18.78 -14.00 -8.66
C SER A 693 -17.28 -13.77 -8.79
N ARG A 694 -16.75 -12.68 -8.22
CA ARG A 694 -15.32 -12.37 -8.29
C ARG A 694 -14.43 -13.48 -7.70
N LYS A 695 -14.92 -14.21 -6.69
CA LYS A 695 -14.19 -15.33 -6.08
C LYS A 695 -14.05 -16.53 -7.02
N ALA A 696 -15.04 -16.78 -7.88
CA ALA A 696 -15.08 -17.91 -8.80
C ALA A 696 -14.41 -17.60 -10.14
N LEU A 697 -14.61 -16.39 -10.68
CA LEU A 697 -14.09 -15.94 -11.97
C LEU A 697 -12.62 -15.53 -11.87
N ARG A 698 -11.74 -16.47 -11.54
CA ARG A 698 -10.32 -16.21 -11.34
C ARG A 698 -9.57 -16.12 -12.68
N PRO A 699 -8.41 -15.44 -12.75
CA PRO A 699 -7.51 -15.58 -13.87
C PRO A 699 -7.27 -17.08 -14.20
N GLY A 700 -7.34 -17.42 -15.49
CA GLY A 700 -7.31 -18.80 -15.98
C GLY A 700 -8.68 -19.48 -16.11
N SER A 701 -9.78 -18.84 -15.68
CA SER A 701 -11.14 -19.32 -15.96
C SER A 701 -11.44 -19.19 -17.46
N VAL A 702 -12.16 -20.16 -18.02
CA VAL A 702 -12.52 -20.17 -19.44
C VAL A 702 -13.88 -19.51 -19.63
N PHE A 703 -14.05 -18.69 -20.66
CA PHE A 703 -15.35 -18.21 -21.11
C PHE A 703 -15.60 -18.76 -22.50
N ALA A 704 -16.68 -19.49 -22.68
CA ALA A 704 -17.12 -19.98 -23.98
C ALA A 704 -18.39 -19.24 -24.39
N ASP A 705 -18.35 -18.56 -25.52
CA ASP A 705 -19.51 -17.85 -26.03
C ASP A 705 -20.47 -18.81 -26.76
N PRO A 706 -21.70 -18.41 -27.12
CA PRO A 706 -22.64 -19.30 -27.81
C PRO A 706 -22.21 -19.68 -29.24
N TYR A 707 -21.41 -18.86 -29.90
CA TYR A 707 -21.07 -19.00 -31.32
C TYR A 707 -19.75 -19.72 -31.56
N GLY A 708 -19.00 -20.05 -30.51
CA GLY A 708 -17.75 -20.82 -30.56
C GLY A 708 -16.47 -20.01 -30.32
N HIS A 709 -16.56 -18.72 -30.00
CA HIS A 709 -15.39 -17.97 -29.55
C HIS A 709 -15.11 -18.27 -28.07
N VAL A 710 -13.83 -18.42 -27.74
CA VAL A 710 -13.37 -18.84 -26.42
C VAL A 710 -12.33 -17.85 -25.92
N LEU A 711 -12.50 -17.39 -24.69
CA LEU A 711 -11.59 -16.48 -24.01
C LEU A 711 -11.12 -17.09 -22.68
N VAL A 712 -10.00 -16.60 -22.18
CA VAL A 712 -9.50 -16.89 -20.83
C VAL A 712 -9.55 -15.62 -20.01
N VAL A 713 -10.14 -15.66 -18.81
CA VAL A 713 -10.08 -14.54 -17.87
C VAL A 713 -8.61 -14.28 -17.55
N ALA A 714 -8.13 -13.08 -17.87
CA ALA A 714 -6.75 -12.65 -17.64
C ALA A 714 -6.63 -11.90 -16.31
N ARG A 715 -7.54 -10.96 -16.03
CA ARG A 715 -7.38 -10.03 -14.89
C ARG A 715 -8.71 -9.38 -14.48
N TRP A 716 -8.83 -8.99 -13.22
CA TRP A 716 -9.84 -8.05 -12.73
C TRP A 716 -9.20 -6.68 -12.45
N LYS A 717 -9.52 -5.65 -13.25
CA LYS A 717 -9.24 -4.27 -12.86
C LYS A 717 -10.20 -3.91 -11.71
N PRO A 718 -9.71 -3.50 -10.52
CA PRO A 718 -10.58 -3.06 -9.45
C PRO A 718 -11.41 -1.84 -9.89
N GLN A 719 -12.60 -1.73 -9.30
CA GLN A 719 -13.47 -0.56 -9.49
C GLN A 719 -12.86 0.62 -8.72
N GLY A 720 -12.75 1.78 -9.36
CA GLY A 720 -12.39 3.02 -8.68
C GLY A 720 -13.61 3.72 -8.10
N VAL A 721 -13.43 4.92 -7.57
CA VAL A 721 -14.55 5.75 -7.14
C VAL A 721 -15.35 6.29 -8.34
N THR A 722 -14.65 6.69 -9.40
CA THR A 722 -15.21 7.24 -10.64
C THR A 722 -15.17 6.25 -11.81
N ASP A 723 -14.22 5.31 -11.78
CA ASP A 723 -14.06 4.25 -12.78
C ASP A 723 -14.86 2.99 -12.43
N TYR A 724 -15.49 2.35 -13.43
CA TYR A 724 -16.02 1.00 -13.27
C TYR A 724 -14.90 -0.05 -13.24
N GLY A 725 -15.10 -1.10 -12.43
CA GLY A 725 -14.23 -2.27 -12.44
C GLY A 725 -14.39 -3.03 -13.75
N VAL A 726 -13.29 -3.58 -14.28
CA VAL A 726 -13.29 -4.22 -15.61
C VAL A 726 -12.77 -5.65 -15.50
N LEU A 727 -13.56 -6.60 -15.97
CA LEU A 727 -13.06 -7.94 -16.25
C LEU A 727 -12.33 -7.93 -17.58
N ILE A 728 -11.14 -8.51 -17.64
CA ILE A 728 -10.31 -8.57 -18.84
C ILE A 728 -10.10 -10.03 -19.19
N GLY A 729 -10.33 -10.36 -20.46
CA GLY A 729 -10.01 -11.65 -21.04
C GLY A 729 -8.83 -11.56 -22.01
N ALA A 730 -8.30 -12.72 -22.37
CA ALA A 730 -7.40 -12.92 -23.49
C ALA A 730 -7.99 -13.97 -24.43
N ASP A 731 -7.86 -13.75 -25.72
CA ASP A 731 -8.30 -14.66 -26.78
C ASP A 731 -7.17 -14.86 -27.78
N ALA A 732 -7.24 -15.95 -28.55
CA ALA A 732 -6.36 -16.18 -29.68
C ALA A 732 -7.18 -16.29 -30.96
N GLN A 733 -6.59 -15.98 -32.10
CA GLN A 733 -7.26 -15.98 -33.39
C GLN A 733 -6.75 -17.14 -34.26
N PRO A 734 -7.48 -17.52 -35.33
CA PRO A 734 -7.02 -18.59 -36.24
C PRO A 734 -5.68 -18.32 -36.94
N ASP A 735 -5.25 -17.05 -37.01
CA ASP A 735 -3.94 -16.63 -37.52
C ASP A 735 -2.83 -16.70 -36.45
N GLY A 736 -3.14 -17.21 -35.25
CA GLY A 736 -2.25 -17.35 -34.12
C GLY A 736 -2.18 -16.12 -33.21
N THR A 737 -2.69 -14.96 -33.64
CA THR A 737 -2.59 -13.71 -32.87
C THR A 737 -3.31 -13.83 -31.53
N VAL A 738 -2.73 -13.25 -30.48
CA VAL A 738 -3.28 -13.26 -29.12
C VAL A 738 -3.66 -11.85 -28.71
N GLY A 739 -4.93 -11.62 -28.42
CA GLY A 739 -5.47 -10.30 -28.04
C GLY A 739 -5.92 -10.25 -26.59
N ARG A 740 -5.91 -9.05 -26.00
CA ARG A 740 -6.66 -8.74 -24.77
C ARG A 740 -7.98 -8.06 -25.12
N ARG A 741 -9.02 -8.42 -24.36
CA ARG A 741 -10.38 -7.89 -24.54
C ARG A 741 -10.95 -7.47 -23.19
N ARG A 742 -11.49 -6.27 -23.12
CA ARG A 742 -12.35 -5.85 -22.01
C ARG A 742 -13.67 -6.63 -22.05
N PHE A 743 -14.26 -6.86 -20.89
CA PHE A 743 -15.60 -7.41 -20.80
C PHE A 743 -16.64 -6.36 -21.16
N TRP A 744 -17.27 -6.53 -22.33
CA TRP A 744 -18.41 -5.74 -22.79
C TRP A 744 -19.21 -6.56 -23.81
N ARG A 745 -20.41 -6.06 -24.18
CA ARG A 745 -21.38 -6.80 -25.02
C ARG A 745 -20.86 -7.24 -26.39
N GLY A 746 -19.81 -6.61 -26.93
CA GLY A 746 -19.24 -6.99 -28.23
C GLY A 746 -18.05 -7.97 -28.16
N SER A 747 -17.50 -8.23 -26.98
CA SER A 747 -16.39 -9.20 -26.83
C SER A 747 -16.79 -10.46 -26.04
N PHE A 748 -17.76 -10.35 -25.13
CA PHE A 748 -18.26 -11.47 -24.34
C PHE A 748 -19.74 -11.70 -24.68
N LEU A 749 -19.99 -12.40 -25.77
CA LEU A 749 -21.34 -12.74 -26.20
C LEU A 749 -21.95 -13.77 -25.25
N PHE A 750 -23.19 -13.54 -24.82
CA PHE A 750 -23.91 -14.41 -23.90
C PHE A 750 -25.30 -14.74 -24.42
N THR A 751 -25.77 -15.93 -24.06
CA THR A 751 -27.16 -16.36 -24.22
C THR A 751 -27.67 -16.81 -22.86
N PRO A 752 -28.89 -16.41 -22.43
CA PRO A 752 -29.47 -16.94 -21.20
C PRO A 752 -29.96 -18.40 -21.37
N ASN A 753 -30.14 -18.87 -22.60
CA ASN A 753 -30.53 -20.25 -22.88
C ASN A 753 -29.28 -21.13 -23.07
N THR A 754 -29.14 -22.17 -22.25
CA THR A 754 -28.03 -23.14 -22.30
C THR A 754 -28.44 -24.53 -22.78
N ASP A 755 -29.63 -24.68 -23.38
CA ASP A 755 -30.25 -25.98 -23.68
C ASP A 755 -29.57 -26.70 -24.87
N LEU A 756 -28.89 -25.94 -25.74
CA LEU A 756 -28.24 -26.45 -26.96
C LEU A 756 -26.72 -26.20 -26.98
N VAL A 757 -26.25 -25.22 -26.22
CA VAL A 757 -24.82 -24.91 -26.03
C VAL A 757 -24.62 -24.42 -24.60
N GLY A 758 -23.67 -25.02 -23.88
CA GLY A 758 -23.33 -24.58 -22.53
C GLY A 758 -22.38 -23.38 -22.56
N ALA A 759 -22.86 -22.23 -23.02
CA ALA A 759 -22.09 -20.98 -22.99
C ALA A 759 -21.90 -20.47 -21.55
N GLY A 760 -20.89 -19.62 -21.33
CA GLY A 760 -20.62 -18.95 -20.07
C GLY A 760 -19.24 -19.24 -19.48
N PHE A 761 -19.07 -18.88 -18.22
CA PHE A 761 -17.82 -19.05 -17.49
C PHE A 761 -17.65 -20.46 -16.95
N LYS A 762 -16.44 -20.99 -17.07
CA LYS A 762 -16.10 -22.37 -16.73
C LYS A 762 -14.75 -22.50 -16.03
N GLY A 763 -14.66 -23.48 -15.15
CA GLY A 763 -13.44 -23.88 -14.46
C GLY A 763 -12.98 -25.25 -14.90
N TRP A 764 -11.71 -25.56 -14.69
CA TRP A 764 -11.11 -26.86 -15.00
C TRP A 764 -11.55 -27.93 -14.01
N ARG A 765 -12.07 -29.07 -14.49
CA ARG A 765 -12.35 -30.20 -13.61
C ARG A 765 -11.04 -30.70 -12.97
N PRO A 766 -10.99 -30.94 -11.64
CA PRO A 766 -9.78 -31.40 -10.99
C PRO A 766 -9.32 -32.76 -11.51
N VAL A 767 -8.04 -32.86 -11.88
CA VAL A 767 -7.42 -34.11 -12.32
C VAL A 767 -6.63 -34.70 -11.15
N ARG A 768 -6.89 -35.97 -10.84
CA ARG A 768 -6.13 -36.74 -9.85
C ARG A 768 -5.31 -37.81 -10.54
N TYR A 769 -4.06 -37.95 -10.11
CA TYR A 769 -3.17 -39.01 -10.53
C TYR A 769 -2.78 -39.82 -9.29
N ASP A 770 -3.22 -41.08 -9.25
CA ASP A 770 -2.85 -42.03 -8.23
C ASP A 770 -1.73 -42.91 -8.79
N ALA A 771 -0.52 -42.68 -8.31
CA ALA A 771 0.60 -43.59 -8.55
C ALA A 771 0.40 -44.83 -7.68
N VAL A 772 -0.51 -45.74 -8.07
CA VAL A 772 -0.55 -47.06 -7.45
C VAL A 772 0.80 -47.72 -7.70
N SER A 773 1.34 -48.28 -6.63
CA SER A 773 2.69 -48.83 -6.45
C SER A 773 3.14 -49.78 -7.56
N ASP A 774 4.22 -49.40 -8.23
CA ASP A 774 5.04 -50.28 -9.09
C ASP A 774 5.94 -51.18 -8.21
N THR A 775 5.36 -51.80 -7.19
CA THR A 775 5.99 -52.80 -6.32
C THR A 775 4.95 -53.87 -6.00
N ASP A 776 4.81 -54.84 -6.91
CA ASP A 776 4.75 -56.26 -6.55
C ASP A 776 4.65 -57.12 -7.83
N THR A 777 5.80 -57.54 -8.33
CA THR A 777 5.96 -58.89 -8.89
C THR A 777 7.25 -59.44 -8.31
N ASP A 778 7.24 -59.73 -7.02
CA ASP A 778 8.01 -60.86 -6.52
C ASP A 778 6.99 -61.94 -6.18
N THR A 779 7.05 -63.03 -6.92
CA THR A 779 6.29 -64.24 -6.67
C THR A 779 6.72 -64.78 -5.32
N ASP A 780 5.85 -64.68 -4.32
CA ASP A 780 5.86 -65.69 -3.27
C ASP A 780 4.44 -66.17 -2.95
N THR A 781 4.40 -67.48 -2.84
CA THR A 781 3.23 -68.34 -2.84
C THR A 781 2.40 -68.25 -1.56
N ASP A 782 1.09 -68.40 -1.77
CA ASP A 782 0.15 -69.17 -0.94
C ASP A 782 -0.71 -68.48 0.14
N THR A 783 -2.02 -68.52 -0.14
CA THR A 783 -3.19 -68.73 0.76
C THR A 783 -3.53 -67.75 1.88
N GLY A 784 -4.72 -67.15 1.79
CA GLY A 784 -5.42 -66.59 2.95
C GLY A 784 -6.62 -65.69 2.62
N THR A 785 -7.77 -66.30 2.42
CA THR A 785 -9.12 -65.72 2.21
C THR A 785 -9.50 -64.56 3.15
N GLY A 786 -10.13 -63.51 2.60
CA GLY A 786 -10.84 -62.50 3.40
C GLY A 786 -11.46 -61.35 2.59
N THR A 787 -12.72 -61.53 2.20
CA THR A 787 -13.76 -60.53 1.82
C THR A 787 -13.47 -59.08 2.24
N GLY A 788 -13.52 -58.04 1.40
CA GLY A 788 -14.55 -57.70 0.43
C GLY A 788 -15.36 -56.49 0.94
N THR A 789 -14.95 -55.27 0.56
CA THR A 789 -15.82 -54.08 0.57
C THR A 789 -15.34 -53.09 -0.49
N GLU A 790 -16.23 -52.80 -1.43
CA GLU A 790 -16.07 -52.06 -2.69
C GLU A 790 -15.82 -50.55 -2.50
N ARG A 791 -15.13 -49.95 -3.48
CA ARG A 791 -15.05 -48.51 -3.75
C ARG A 791 -15.31 -48.24 -5.22
#